data_AF-A0A9X3C5I8-F1
#
_entry.id   AF-A0A9X3C5I8-F1
#
_cell.length_a   1.000
_cell.length_b   1.000
_cell.length_c   1.000
_cell.angle_alpha   90.00
_cell.angle_beta   90.00
_cell.angle_gamma   90.00
#
_symmetry.space_group_name_H-M   'P 1'
#
loop_
_entity.id
_entity.type
_entity.pdbx_description
1 polymer ?
#
loop_
_entity_poly.entity_id
_entity_poly.type
_entity_poly.pdbx_seq_one_letter_code
_entity_poly.pdbx_strand_id
1 'polypeptide(L)'
;MQAQDRPQPKPGNSPVVNIKKPQTFVLANGMKVLVVENHKLPRVSFNLTLDNAPFAEGNKKGVDELTSSLIGNGTKKTTKEAFNEEIDFYGASLNFSSQGAYASSLSKYSGRILELLAEGALQPNFTQAEFDKEKAKLVEGLKADEKSVPAIESRVVDALAFGKNHPSGEFTTEETLKNVTLADVENNYKTHFVPENAYLVVIGDIKFKDTKAAVEKLFGKWEKKTQPKETYPTPENVSKLQINFVDVPNAVQSEITLVNTVNLKMNDPDFFPAVIANQILGGDFNSYLNMNLREQHAWTYGASSGIGSGKYVTKFKASSAVRNAVTDSAVVEFIKEIKRIRSEKVSDEVLKTVKAGYIGRFVMQVEKPQAVARYALNIETENLPADFYEKYIQTINSVTPDEILRVANKYFLLNNMRIVITGKGSEVILGLEKLNIPISYFDKYANPTEKPTLKKEVPAGITAKSVFNNYIKAIGGEKNVTAVKTIAMFGSTTIPQAPSPLSFTSKMDAKGKMMVSLAMGTMNLMKQVVNEKGAYIEQQGQKKTLEGSDLADMKAGAAPFEELQLAKKDGLTIDRIEPVNGNEAYAIKDGKTTYFYDTKSGLKVAKSKTAEQGGQTITQTTNFGDYKEIKGVKVPFNIIQNVGFELDIKISEVKINEDVTDKDFL
;
A
#
# COMPACT_ATOMS: atom_id res chain seq x y z
N MET A 1 -9.41 36.52 20.73
CA MET A 1 -9.67 36.62 19.28
C MET A 1 -11.15 36.43 19.06
N GLN A 2 -11.89 37.49 18.70
CA GLN A 2 -13.27 37.36 18.24
C GLN A 2 -13.24 36.70 16.87
N ALA A 3 -13.69 35.46 16.77
CA ALA A 3 -13.95 34.82 15.49
C ALA A 3 -15.05 35.64 14.81
N GLN A 4 -14.71 36.30 13.71
CA GLN A 4 -15.63 37.11 12.93
C GLN A 4 -16.65 36.14 12.31
N ASP A 5 -17.88 36.18 12.80
CA ASP A 5 -19.00 35.38 12.31
C ASP A 5 -19.35 35.86 10.89
N ARG A 6 -18.66 35.32 9.89
CA ARG A 6 -18.87 35.65 8.49
C ARG A 6 -19.95 34.72 7.96
N PRO A 7 -21.17 35.22 7.66
CA PRO A 7 -22.22 34.39 7.10
C PRO A 7 -21.72 33.74 5.80
N GLN A 8 -21.94 32.44 5.66
CA GLN A 8 -21.57 31.70 4.46
C GLN A 8 -22.20 32.39 3.24
N PRO A 9 -21.43 32.72 2.19
CA PRO A 9 -21.97 33.36 1.01
C PRO A 9 -23.08 32.50 0.41
N LYS A 10 -24.20 33.14 0.05
CA LYS A 10 -25.32 32.45 -0.60
C LYS A 10 -24.83 31.82 -1.90
N PRO A 11 -25.09 30.52 -2.14
CA PRO A 11 -24.74 29.88 -3.41
C PRO A 11 -25.40 30.62 -4.57
N GLY A 12 -24.62 30.93 -5.62
CA GLY A 12 -25.17 31.42 -6.88
C GLY A 12 -25.96 30.33 -7.62
N ASN A 13 -26.52 30.69 -8.78
CA ASN A 13 -27.17 29.71 -9.65
C ASN A 13 -26.18 28.58 -10.03
N SER A 14 -26.68 27.35 -10.17
CA SER A 14 -25.84 26.24 -10.63
C SER A 14 -25.23 26.60 -11.99
N PRO A 15 -23.91 26.43 -12.16
CA PRO A 15 -23.26 26.75 -13.42
C PRO A 15 -23.79 25.83 -14.52
N VAL A 16 -24.13 26.41 -15.67
CA VAL A 16 -24.39 25.62 -16.88
C VAL A 16 -23.04 25.22 -17.45
N VAL A 17 -22.75 23.92 -17.41
CA VAL A 17 -21.46 23.40 -17.85
C VAL A 17 -21.51 23.24 -19.37
N ASN A 18 -21.01 24.25 -20.09
CA ASN A 18 -20.86 24.16 -21.54
C ASN A 18 -19.53 23.48 -21.87
N ILE A 19 -19.59 22.18 -22.13
CA ILE A 19 -18.43 21.39 -22.55
C ILE A 19 -18.26 21.58 -24.05
N LYS A 20 -17.22 22.32 -24.44
CA LYS A 20 -16.83 22.42 -25.85
C LYS A 20 -16.66 21.02 -26.44
N LYS A 21 -16.98 20.83 -27.72
CA LYS A 21 -16.74 19.56 -28.41
C LYS A 21 -15.35 19.58 -29.06
N PRO A 22 -14.57 18.49 -28.97
CA PRO A 22 -13.34 18.37 -29.74
C PRO A 22 -13.65 18.28 -31.23
N GLN A 23 -12.69 18.69 -32.07
CA GLN A 23 -12.73 18.33 -33.49
C GLN A 23 -12.27 16.89 -33.64
N THR A 24 -12.97 16.12 -34.47
CA THR A 24 -12.73 14.67 -34.59
C THR A 24 -12.56 14.23 -36.03
N PHE A 25 -11.75 13.20 -36.26
CA PHE A 25 -11.66 12.49 -37.53
C PHE A 25 -11.30 11.02 -37.30
N VAL A 26 -11.53 10.19 -38.32
CA VAL A 26 -11.27 8.74 -38.27
C VAL A 26 -10.32 8.39 -39.41
N LEU A 27 -9.27 7.63 -39.11
CA LEU A 27 -8.35 7.10 -40.11
C LEU A 27 -8.94 5.87 -40.82
N ALA A 28 -8.44 5.55 -42.00
CA ALA A 28 -8.89 4.39 -42.78
C ALA A 28 -8.73 3.04 -42.03
N ASN A 29 -7.78 2.97 -41.09
CA ASN A 29 -7.55 1.79 -40.24
C ASN A 29 -8.50 1.69 -39.02
N GLY A 30 -9.40 2.66 -38.83
CA GLY A 30 -10.38 2.67 -37.74
C GLY A 30 -9.99 3.52 -36.54
N MET A 31 -8.71 3.95 -36.43
CA MET A 31 -8.27 4.78 -35.31
C MET A 31 -9.02 6.11 -35.31
N LYS A 32 -9.57 6.48 -34.15
CA LYS A 32 -10.31 7.74 -33.93
C LYS A 32 -9.39 8.77 -33.31
N VAL A 33 -9.52 10.02 -33.74
CA VAL A 33 -8.68 11.12 -33.26
C VAL A 33 -9.55 12.26 -32.76
N LEU A 34 -9.25 12.77 -31.57
CA LEU A 34 -9.93 13.88 -30.93
C LEU A 34 -8.91 15.00 -30.69
N VAL A 35 -9.22 16.20 -31.19
CA VAL A 35 -8.31 17.36 -31.12
C VAL A 35 -8.99 18.50 -30.38
N VAL A 36 -8.29 19.03 -29.36
CA VAL A 36 -8.71 20.20 -28.58
C VAL A 36 -7.63 21.28 -28.69
N GLU A 37 -7.89 22.26 -29.53
CA GLU A 37 -7.04 23.45 -29.65
C GLU A 37 -7.12 24.30 -28.37
N ASN A 38 -5.97 24.65 -27.83
CA ASN A 38 -5.84 25.50 -26.66
C ASN A 38 -4.54 26.30 -26.68
N HIS A 39 -4.61 27.52 -27.19
CA HIS A 39 -3.47 28.44 -27.33
C HIS A 39 -3.10 29.22 -26.05
N LYS A 40 -3.66 28.88 -24.88
CA LYS A 40 -3.37 29.59 -23.62
C LYS A 40 -1.93 29.42 -23.14
N LEU A 41 -1.32 28.27 -23.42
CA LEU A 41 0.03 27.92 -23.00
C LEU A 41 0.73 27.19 -24.16
N PRO A 42 2.03 27.43 -24.40
CA PRO A 42 2.77 26.85 -25.53
C PRO A 42 3.18 25.39 -25.26
N ARG A 43 2.19 24.54 -24.99
CA ARG A 43 2.37 23.11 -24.67
C ARG A 43 1.36 22.25 -25.42
N VAL A 44 1.74 21.00 -25.64
CA VAL A 44 0.89 19.97 -26.24
C VAL A 44 0.99 18.67 -25.46
N SER A 45 -0.08 17.90 -25.49
CA SER A 45 -0.14 16.52 -25.01
C SER A 45 -0.86 15.64 -26.01
N PHE A 46 -0.39 14.40 -26.11
CA PHE A 46 -0.92 13.33 -26.95
C PHE A 46 -1.18 12.13 -26.04
N ASN A 47 -2.38 11.57 -26.12
CA ASN A 47 -2.74 10.36 -25.39
C ASN A 47 -3.39 9.38 -26.35
N LEU A 48 -2.67 8.31 -26.69
CA LEU A 48 -3.16 7.16 -27.41
C LEU A 48 -3.68 6.15 -26.37
N THR A 49 -4.96 5.79 -26.46
CA THR A 49 -5.60 4.81 -25.58
C THR A 49 -6.26 3.71 -26.41
N LEU A 50 -6.06 2.47 -26.02
CA LEU A 50 -6.69 1.28 -26.60
C LEU A 50 -7.82 0.81 -25.69
N ASP A 51 -9.07 1.00 -26.12
CA ASP A 51 -10.28 0.59 -25.40
C ASP A 51 -10.61 -0.89 -25.68
N ASN A 52 -9.63 -1.74 -25.40
CA ASN A 52 -9.69 -3.17 -25.66
C ASN A 52 -10.49 -3.92 -24.59
N ALA A 53 -11.09 -5.04 -24.98
CA ALA A 53 -11.68 -5.95 -24.02
C ALA A 53 -10.60 -6.59 -23.14
N PRO A 54 -10.84 -6.77 -21.83
CA PRO A 54 -9.90 -7.46 -20.97
C PRO A 54 -9.80 -8.92 -21.38
N PHE A 55 -8.63 -9.52 -21.19
CA PHE A 55 -8.33 -10.91 -21.48
C PHE A 55 -7.50 -11.51 -20.35
N ALA A 56 -7.59 -12.82 -20.17
CA ALA A 56 -6.81 -13.54 -19.17
C ALA A 56 -5.56 -14.11 -19.84
N GLU A 57 -4.41 -13.99 -19.16
CA GLU A 57 -3.12 -14.50 -19.62
C GLU A 57 -2.83 -15.92 -19.10
N GLY A 58 -3.55 -16.36 -18.05
CA GLY A 58 -3.48 -17.71 -17.52
C GLY A 58 -2.09 -18.09 -16.99
N ASN A 59 -1.54 -19.22 -17.45
CA ASN A 59 -0.22 -19.70 -17.00
C ASN A 59 0.97 -18.85 -17.47
N LYS A 60 0.71 -17.81 -18.29
CA LYS A 60 1.68 -16.82 -18.76
C LYS A 60 1.38 -15.41 -18.24
N LYS A 61 0.61 -15.27 -17.14
CA LYS A 61 0.36 -13.98 -16.51
C LYS A 61 1.66 -13.22 -16.26
N GLY A 62 1.72 -11.99 -16.77
CA GLY A 62 2.88 -11.12 -16.80
C GLY A 62 3.39 -10.86 -18.23
N VAL A 63 2.83 -11.49 -19.27
CA VAL A 63 3.17 -11.20 -20.66
C VAL A 63 2.72 -9.79 -21.06
N ASP A 64 1.56 -9.33 -20.59
CA ASP A 64 1.07 -7.98 -20.92
C ASP A 64 1.86 -6.88 -20.19
N GLU A 65 2.27 -7.17 -18.95
CA GLU A 65 3.16 -6.32 -18.15
C GLU A 65 4.55 -6.22 -18.78
N LEU A 66 5.13 -7.34 -19.21
CA LEU A 66 6.40 -7.35 -19.95
C LEU A 66 6.28 -6.64 -21.30
N THR A 67 5.16 -6.81 -22.00
CA THR A 67 4.89 -6.07 -23.24
C THR A 67 4.90 -4.56 -22.96
N SER A 68 4.20 -4.12 -21.91
CA SER A 68 4.17 -2.71 -21.51
C SER A 68 5.56 -2.17 -21.19
N SER A 69 6.36 -2.90 -20.41
CA SER A 69 7.71 -2.50 -20.01
C SER A 69 8.70 -2.46 -21.17
N LEU A 70 8.45 -3.21 -22.25
CA LEU A 70 9.33 -3.30 -23.40
C LEU A 70 8.96 -2.33 -24.54
N ILE A 71 7.70 -1.89 -24.63
CA ILE A 71 7.34 -0.83 -25.59
C ILE A 71 8.07 0.46 -25.17
N GLY A 72 8.77 1.09 -26.11
CA GLY A 72 9.54 2.30 -25.85
C GLY A 72 10.98 2.07 -25.36
N ASN A 73 11.42 0.82 -25.14
CA ASN A 73 12.83 0.49 -24.89
C ASN A 73 13.66 0.47 -26.19
N GLY A 74 13.57 1.55 -26.95
CA GLY A 74 14.11 1.65 -28.31
C GLY A 74 13.10 1.20 -29.38
N THR A 75 13.41 1.54 -30.62
CA THR A 75 12.56 1.28 -31.78
C THR A 75 13.37 0.53 -32.83
N LYS A 76 12.70 0.00 -33.86
CA LYS A 76 13.40 -0.64 -34.99
C LYS A 76 14.27 0.34 -35.78
N LYS A 77 14.09 1.64 -35.58
CA LYS A 77 14.75 2.72 -36.29
C LYS A 77 15.79 3.46 -35.44
N THR A 78 15.54 3.59 -34.14
CA THR A 78 16.35 4.39 -33.21
C THR A 78 16.70 3.55 -32.00
N THR A 79 17.99 3.53 -31.63
CA THR A 79 18.44 2.83 -30.42
C THR A 79 17.81 3.43 -29.18
N LYS A 80 17.73 2.67 -28.10
CA LYS A 80 17.13 3.10 -26.83
C LYS A 80 17.78 4.37 -26.30
N GLU A 81 19.11 4.44 -26.33
CA GLU A 81 19.90 5.56 -25.82
C GLU A 81 19.60 6.83 -26.62
N ALA A 82 19.69 6.76 -27.95
CA ALA A 82 19.41 7.90 -28.82
C ALA A 82 17.94 8.36 -28.73
N PHE A 83 17.00 7.42 -28.58
CA PHE A 83 15.58 7.72 -28.44
C PHE A 83 15.31 8.49 -27.13
N ASN A 84 15.91 8.06 -26.02
CA ASN A 84 15.78 8.71 -24.72
C ASN A 84 16.52 10.06 -24.68
N GLU A 85 17.73 10.15 -25.22
CA GLU A 85 18.48 11.41 -25.33
C GLU A 85 17.69 12.47 -26.11
N GLU A 86 16.97 12.06 -27.15
CA GLU A 86 16.14 12.98 -27.93
C GLU A 86 14.91 13.45 -27.14
N ILE A 87 14.26 12.57 -26.38
CA ILE A 87 13.16 12.95 -25.47
C ILE A 87 13.65 14.00 -24.46
N ASP A 88 14.80 13.76 -23.84
CA ASP A 88 15.41 14.63 -22.84
C ASP A 88 15.81 15.98 -23.45
N PHE A 89 16.40 15.97 -24.65
CA PHE A 89 16.79 17.17 -25.38
C PHE A 89 15.61 18.13 -25.62
N TYR A 90 14.42 17.58 -25.90
CA TYR A 90 13.21 18.39 -26.09
C TYR A 90 12.47 18.73 -24.78
N GLY A 91 12.96 18.26 -23.63
CA GLY A 91 12.28 18.37 -22.35
C GLY A 91 10.87 17.76 -22.39
N ALA A 92 10.71 16.68 -23.14
CA ALA A 92 9.44 16.00 -23.34
C ALA A 92 9.26 14.89 -22.30
N SER A 93 8.04 14.39 -22.17
CA SER A 93 7.74 13.19 -21.38
C SER A 93 6.97 12.22 -22.26
N LEU A 94 7.52 11.03 -22.48
CA LEU A 94 6.90 9.96 -23.26
C LEU A 94 6.80 8.71 -22.40
N ASN A 95 5.65 8.03 -22.45
CA ASN A 95 5.42 6.76 -21.77
C ASN A 95 4.63 5.83 -22.69
N PHE A 96 4.88 4.53 -22.58
CA PHE A 96 4.23 3.52 -23.39
C PHE A 96 3.70 2.39 -22.50
N SER A 97 2.69 1.67 -23.00
CA SER A 97 2.09 0.50 -22.36
C SER A 97 1.44 -0.39 -23.42
N SER A 98 1.07 -1.60 -23.05
CA SER A 98 0.27 -2.50 -23.89
C SER A 98 -1.09 -1.91 -24.28
N GLN A 99 -1.60 -0.94 -23.51
CA GLN A 99 -2.89 -0.28 -23.73
C GLN A 99 -2.80 1.12 -24.35
N GLY A 100 -1.61 1.58 -24.74
CA GLY A 100 -1.47 2.88 -25.38
C GLY A 100 -0.16 3.59 -25.10
N ALA A 101 -0.14 4.89 -25.34
CA ALA A 101 1.04 5.72 -25.21
C ALA A 101 0.67 7.17 -24.88
N TYR A 102 1.52 7.84 -24.10
CA TYR A 102 1.35 9.24 -23.74
C TYR A 102 2.60 10.03 -24.11
N ALA A 103 2.42 11.26 -24.61
CA ALA A 103 3.49 12.22 -24.80
C ALA A 103 3.07 13.63 -24.40
N SER A 104 4.00 14.44 -23.88
CA SER A 104 3.80 15.88 -23.73
C SER A 104 5.09 16.68 -23.90
N SER A 105 4.98 17.90 -24.43
CA SER A 105 6.11 18.80 -24.67
C SER A 105 5.68 20.26 -24.91
N LEU A 106 6.66 21.14 -25.17
CA LEU A 106 6.41 22.47 -25.71
C LEU A 106 5.90 22.41 -27.15
N SER A 107 4.96 23.29 -27.51
CA SER A 107 4.28 23.27 -28.82
C SER A 107 5.20 23.40 -30.03
N LYS A 108 6.33 24.12 -29.91
CA LYS A 108 7.33 24.24 -30.97
C LYS A 108 7.95 22.90 -31.39
N TYR A 109 7.87 21.87 -30.53
CA TYR A 109 8.38 20.53 -30.78
C TYR A 109 7.27 19.50 -31.04
N SER A 110 6.01 19.93 -31.13
CA SER A 110 4.83 19.06 -31.27
C SER A 110 4.96 18.03 -32.40
N GLY A 111 5.42 18.46 -33.58
CA GLY A 111 5.63 17.57 -34.72
C GLY A 111 6.63 16.45 -34.41
N ARG A 112 7.80 16.79 -33.87
CA ARG A 112 8.85 15.81 -33.56
C ARG A 112 8.44 14.85 -32.45
N ILE A 113 7.75 15.35 -31.42
CA ILE A 113 7.27 14.52 -30.31
C ILE A 113 6.15 13.57 -30.77
N LEU A 114 5.29 13.99 -31.68
CA LEU A 114 4.30 13.09 -32.29
C LEU A 114 4.97 12.01 -33.15
N GLU A 115 6.06 12.34 -33.85
CA GLU A 115 6.87 11.34 -34.57
C GLU A 115 7.47 10.30 -33.62
N LEU A 116 8.06 10.73 -32.50
CA LEU A 116 8.62 9.82 -31.50
C LEU A 116 7.55 8.95 -30.84
N LEU A 117 6.37 9.51 -30.53
CA LEU A 117 5.24 8.75 -30.02
C LEU A 117 4.81 7.65 -31.01
N ALA A 118 4.66 8.01 -32.30
CA ALA A 118 4.29 7.04 -33.32
C ALA A 118 5.38 5.98 -33.53
N GLU A 119 6.65 6.38 -33.53
CA GLU A 119 7.79 5.46 -33.69
C GLU A 119 7.87 4.46 -32.54
N GLY A 120 7.79 4.92 -31.29
CA GLY A 120 7.82 4.06 -30.11
C GLY A 120 6.61 3.13 -30.01
N ALA A 121 5.41 3.64 -30.33
CA ALA A 121 4.18 2.86 -30.24
C ALA A 121 4.03 1.83 -31.37
N LEU A 122 4.43 2.16 -32.60
CA LEU A 122 4.16 1.35 -33.79
C LEU A 122 5.36 0.53 -34.28
N GLN A 123 6.57 0.87 -33.83
CA GLN A 123 7.80 0.19 -34.24
C GLN A 123 8.70 -0.21 -33.06
N PRO A 124 8.16 -0.82 -31.98
CA PRO A 124 8.97 -1.27 -30.87
C PRO A 124 10.01 -2.31 -31.34
N ASN A 125 11.18 -2.30 -30.72
CA ASN A 125 12.22 -3.29 -30.95
C ASN A 125 12.34 -4.21 -29.73
N PHE A 126 11.65 -5.35 -29.79
CA PHE A 126 11.70 -6.36 -28.74
C PHE A 126 13.00 -7.18 -28.89
N THR A 127 13.92 -7.02 -27.94
CA THR A 127 15.19 -7.76 -27.93
C THR A 127 15.26 -8.70 -26.74
N GLN A 128 15.98 -9.82 -26.89
CA GLN A 128 16.17 -10.78 -25.80
C GLN A 128 16.86 -10.14 -24.59
N ALA A 129 17.85 -9.29 -24.82
CA ALA A 129 18.58 -8.62 -23.75
C ALA A 129 17.69 -7.71 -22.89
N GLU A 130 16.83 -6.89 -23.51
CA GLU A 130 15.89 -6.04 -22.77
C GLU A 130 14.79 -6.87 -22.11
N PHE A 131 14.32 -7.94 -22.76
CA PHE A 131 13.35 -8.86 -22.17
C PHE A 131 13.87 -9.52 -20.89
N ASP A 132 15.09 -10.07 -20.92
CA ASP A 132 15.69 -10.71 -19.75
C ASP A 132 15.88 -9.71 -18.60
N LYS A 133 16.24 -8.47 -18.92
CA LYS A 133 16.38 -7.37 -17.96
C LYS A 133 15.05 -6.99 -17.30
N GLU A 134 14.00 -6.76 -18.09
CA GLU A 134 12.68 -6.39 -17.56
C GLU A 134 12.04 -7.57 -16.80
N LYS A 135 12.22 -8.80 -17.28
CA LYS A 135 11.79 -10.01 -16.56
C LYS A 135 12.50 -10.15 -15.21
N ALA A 136 13.80 -9.92 -15.14
CA ALA A 136 14.53 -9.93 -13.88
C ALA A 136 14.04 -8.85 -12.91
N LYS A 137 13.77 -7.62 -13.39
CA LYS A 137 13.18 -6.55 -12.56
C LYS A 137 11.82 -6.92 -12.00
N LEU A 138 10.93 -7.50 -12.82
CA LEU A 138 9.62 -7.96 -12.36
C LEU A 138 9.75 -9.03 -11.27
N VAL A 139 10.67 -9.99 -11.43
CA VAL A 139 10.94 -11.01 -10.41
C VAL A 139 11.43 -10.37 -9.10
N GLU A 140 12.34 -9.40 -9.15
CA GLU A 140 12.78 -8.69 -7.94
C GLU A 140 11.65 -7.87 -7.30
N GLY A 141 10.77 -7.26 -8.10
CA GLY A 141 9.55 -6.60 -7.61
C GLY A 141 8.62 -7.56 -6.87
N LEU A 142 8.38 -8.75 -7.42
CA LEU A 142 7.59 -9.79 -6.75
C LEU A 142 8.18 -10.24 -5.42
N LYS A 143 9.51 -10.32 -5.32
CA LYS A 143 10.21 -10.63 -4.06
C LYS A 143 10.07 -9.52 -3.03
N ALA A 144 10.10 -8.26 -3.46
CA ALA A 144 9.86 -7.12 -2.58
C ALA A 144 8.42 -7.14 -2.04
N ASP A 145 7.45 -7.46 -2.90
CA ASP A 145 6.03 -7.56 -2.54
C ASP A 145 5.69 -8.77 -1.68
N GLU A 146 6.53 -9.80 -1.67
CA GLU A 146 6.29 -11.07 -0.98
C GLU A 146 6.05 -10.90 0.53
N LYS A 147 6.63 -9.85 1.13
CA LYS A 147 6.50 -9.52 2.56
C LYS A 147 5.64 -8.28 2.82
N SER A 148 5.10 -7.65 1.76
CA SER A 148 4.27 -6.46 1.87
C SER A 148 2.83 -6.85 2.18
N VAL A 149 2.36 -6.56 3.40
CA VAL A 149 0.97 -6.82 3.82
C VAL A 149 -0.04 -6.21 2.85
N PRO A 150 0.10 -4.93 2.40
CA PRO A 150 -0.81 -4.35 1.41
C PRO A 150 -0.78 -5.04 0.04
N ALA A 151 0.39 -5.48 -0.44
CA ALA A 151 0.50 -6.16 -1.73
C ALA A 151 -0.16 -7.55 -1.68
N ILE A 152 0.02 -8.28 -0.57
CA ILE A 152 -0.65 -9.55 -0.31
C ILE A 152 -2.17 -9.35 -0.26
N GLU A 153 -2.63 -8.38 0.54
CA GLU A 153 -4.06 -8.04 0.66
C GLU A 153 -4.67 -7.74 -0.71
N SER A 154 -4.06 -6.84 -1.49
CA SER A 154 -4.59 -6.45 -2.80
C SER A 154 -4.74 -7.65 -3.73
N ARG A 155 -3.71 -8.50 -3.81
CA ARG A 155 -3.72 -9.72 -4.61
C ARG A 155 -4.84 -10.67 -4.19
N VAL A 156 -4.96 -10.92 -2.88
CA VAL A 156 -5.94 -11.88 -2.34
C VAL A 156 -7.36 -11.35 -2.49
N VAL A 157 -7.59 -10.06 -2.27
CA VAL A 157 -8.88 -9.41 -2.51
C VAL A 157 -9.33 -9.60 -3.96
N ASP A 158 -8.45 -9.33 -4.93
CA ASP A 158 -8.78 -9.46 -6.36
C ASP A 158 -9.03 -10.92 -6.77
N ALA A 159 -8.15 -11.83 -6.33
CA ALA A 159 -8.29 -13.25 -6.60
C ALA A 159 -9.58 -13.86 -6.01
N LEU A 160 -10.00 -13.44 -4.81
CA LEU A 160 -11.22 -13.92 -4.18
C LEU A 160 -12.50 -13.24 -4.69
N ALA A 161 -12.41 -11.99 -5.13
CA ALA A 161 -13.55 -11.27 -5.69
C ALA A 161 -13.88 -11.71 -7.12
N PHE A 162 -12.86 -11.91 -7.97
CA PHE A 162 -13.04 -12.20 -9.39
C PHE A 162 -12.76 -13.65 -9.77
N GLY A 163 -11.97 -14.37 -8.97
CA GLY A 163 -11.42 -15.69 -9.32
C GLY A 163 -10.12 -15.59 -10.10
N LYS A 164 -9.21 -16.55 -9.89
CA LYS A 164 -7.87 -16.59 -10.51
C LYS A 164 -7.86 -16.83 -12.03
N ASN A 165 -9.01 -17.13 -12.62
CA ASN A 165 -9.18 -17.34 -14.07
C ASN A 165 -9.90 -16.15 -14.75
N HIS A 166 -10.05 -15.03 -14.04
CA HIS A 166 -10.63 -13.79 -14.55
C HIS A 166 -9.53 -12.73 -14.72
N PRO A 167 -9.56 -11.88 -15.77
CA PRO A 167 -8.52 -10.86 -16.01
C PRO A 167 -8.23 -9.96 -14.80
N SER A 168 -9.26 -9.62 -14.03
CA SER A 168 -9.16 -8.81 -12.80
C SER A 168 -8.82 -9.60 -11.52
N GLY A 169 -8.68 -10.93 -11.59
CA GLY A 169 -8.37 -11.79 -10.44
C GLY A 169 -7.13 -12.67 -10.61
N GLU A 170 -6.62 -12.84 -11.84
CA GLU A 170 -5.30 -13.41 -12.08
C GLU A 170 -4.19 -12.41 -11.69
N PHE A 171 -3.03 -12.93 -11.31
CA PHE A 171 -1.90 -12.12 -10.87
C PHE A 171 -0.58 -12.77 -11.26
N THR A 172 0.45 -11.95 -11.46
CA THR A 172 1.78 -12.38 -11.84
C THR A 172 2.46 -13.13 -10.68
N THR A 173 3.08 -14.27 -10.95
CA THR A 173 3.94 -15.00 -10.02
C THR A 173 5.29 -15.32 -10.67
N GLU A 174 6.28 -15.72 -9.87
CA GLU A 174 7.54 -16.22 -10.44
C GLU A 174 7.31 -17.42 -11.38
N GLU A 175 6.32 -18.26 -11.09
CA GLU A 175 5.96 -19.42 -11.90
C GLU A 175 5.38 -19.00 -13.26
N THR A 176 4.43 -18.05 -13.28
CA THR A 176 3.86 -17.58 -14.54
C THR A 176 4.89 -16.83 -15.37
N LEU A 177 5.73 -16.01 -14.74
CA LEU A 177 6.82 -15.31 -15.44
C LEU A 177 7.83 -16.28 -16.05
N LYS A 178 8.18 -17.39 -15.37
CA LYS A 178 9.08 -18.41 -15.93
C LYS A 178 8.58 -18.93 -17.28
N ASN A 179 7.26 -19.05 -17.45
CA ASN A 179 6.63 -19.52 -18.68
C ASN A 179 6.56 -18.48 -19.81
N VAL A 180 6.81 -17.20 -19.52
CA VAL A 180 6.79 -16.13 -20.54
C VAL A 180 8.09 -16.14 -21.34
N THR A 181 7.96 -16.09 -22.67
CA THR A 181 9.06 -15.96 -23.64
C THR A 181 8.97 -14.62 -24.40
N LEU A 182 10.06 -14.22 -25.07
CA LEU A 182 10.05 -13.04 -25.95
C LEU A 182 9.01 -13.15 -27.07
N ALA A 183 8.81 -14.35 -27.62
CA ALA A 183 7.81 -14.60 -28.66
C ALA A 183 6.38 -14.34 -28.15
N ASP A 184 6.11 -14.64 -26.88
CA ASP A 184 4.80 -14.34 -26.26
C ASP A 184 4.55 -12.84 -26.18
N VAL A 185 5.58 -12.04 -25.82
CA VAL A 185 5.51 -10.57 -25.81
C VAL A 185 5.22 -10.03 -27.20
N GLU A 186 5.95 -10.50 -28.21
CA GLU A 186 5.71 -10.08 -29.60
C GLU A 186 4.30 -10.42 -30.07
N ASN A 187 3.80 -11.61 -29.71
CA ASN A 187 2.46 -12.07 -30.05
C ASN A 187 1.38 -11.27 -29.32
N ASN A 188 1.59 -10.95 -28.04
CA ASN A 188 0.71 -10.11 -27.24
C ASN A 188 0.58 -8.72 -27.89
N TYR A 189 1.70 -8.07 -28.22
CA TYR A 189 1.73 -6.80 -28.94
C TYR A 189 0.97 -6.88 -30.28
N LYS A 190 1.30 -7.86 -31.13
CA LYS A 190 0.66 -8.03 -32.45
C LYS A 190 -0.85 -8.32 -32.36
N THR A 191 -1.31 -8.89 -31.25
CA THR A 191 -2.71 -9.32 -31.07
C THR A 191 -3.57 -8.21 -30.47
N HIS A 192 -3.03 -7.48 -29.50
CA HIS A 192 -3.80 -6.53 -28.71
C HIS A 192 -3.47 -5.05 -29.03
N PHE A 193 -2.27 -4.72 -29.52
CA PHE A 193 -1.92 -3.35 -29.91
C PHE A 193 -2.39 -3.02 -31.34
N VAL A 194 -3.71 -2.84 -31.51
CA VAL A 194 -4.36 -2.72 -32.83
C VAL A 194 -5.23 -1.45 -32.94
N PRO A 195 -5.43 -0.88 -34.15
CA PRO A 195 -6.04 0.44 -34.31
C PRO A 195 -7.57 0.49 -34.16
N GLU A 196 -8.27 -0.65 -34.19
CA GLU A 196 -9.75 -0.68 -34.24
C GLU A 196 -10.40 0.03 -33.04
N ASN A 197 -9.87 -0.17 -31.83
CA ASN A 197 -10.33 0.47 -30.60
C ASN A 197 -9.35 1.56 -30.11
N ALA A 198 -8.57 2.13 -31.03
CA ALA A 198 -7.57 3.13 -30.70
C ALA A 198 -8.12 4.55 -30.79
N TYR A 199 -7.85 5.33 -29.75
CA TYR A 199 -8.22 6.73 -29.61
C TYR A 199 -6.99 7.58 -29.38
N LEU A 200 -6.68 8.49 -30.30
CA LEU A 200 -5.63 9.50 -30.11
C LEU A 200 -6.26 10.83 -29.71
N VAL A 201 -6.03 11.25 -28.48
CA VAL A 201 -6.43 12.55 -27.94
C VAL A 201 -5.25 13.52 -28.03
N VAL A 202 -5.42 14.63 -28.75
CA VAL A 202 -4.43 15.70 -28.90
C VAL A 202 -4.95 16.99 -28.31
N ILE A 203 -4.24 17.56 -27.34
CA ILE A 203 -4.68 18.78 -26.62
C ILE A 203 -3.50 19.74 -26.49
N GLY A 204 -3.67 20.99 -26.91
CA GLY A 204 -2.62 22.01 -26.71
C GLY A 204 -2.64 23.17 -27.68
N ASP A 205 -1.57 23.95 -27.69
CA ASP A 205 -1.33 25.02 -28.65
C ASP A 205 -0.86 24.41 -29.98
N ILE A 206 -1.83 23.99 -30.79
CA ILE A 206 -1.70 23.29 -32.08
C ILE A 206 -2.86 23.70 -32.99
N LYS A 207 -2.74 23.44 -34.30
CA LYS A 207 -3.81 23.64 -35.29
C LYS A 207 -4.33 22.31 -35.81
N PHE A 208 -5.65 22.14 -35.85
CA PHE A 208 -6.30 20.91 -36.29
C PHE A 208 -5.83 20.44 -37.66
N LYS A 209 -5.73 21.35 -38.64
CA LYS A 209 -5.31 21.01 -40.01
C LYS A 209 -3.92 20.38 -40.04
N ASP A 210 -2.98 20.95 -39.28
CA ASP A 210 -1.58 20.50 -39.24
C ASP A 210 -1.46 19.18 -38.46
N THR A 211 -2.16 19.08 -37.33
CA THR A 211 -2.24 17.85 -36.52
C THR A 211 -2.87 16.70 -37.31
N LYS A 212 -3.97 16.95 -38.02
CA LYS A 212 -4.63 15.94 -38.85
C LYS A 212 -3.68 15.36 -39.89
N ALA A 213 -3.00 16.23 -40.66
CA ALA A 213 -2.05 15.79 -41.67
C ALA A 213 -0.88 15.00 -41.07
N ALA A 214 -0.35 15.42 -39.91
CA ALA A 214 0.72 14.71 -39.22
C ALA A 214 0.28 13.32 -38.72
N VAL A 215 -0.92 13.22 -38.12
CA VAL A 215 -1.47 11.95 -37.64
C VAL A 215 -1.77 10.99 -38.79
N GLU A 216 -2.38 11.47 -39.88
CA GLU A 216 -2.62 10.67 -41.08
C GLU A 216 -1.32 10.09 -41.65
N LYS A 217 -0.25 10.90 -41.70
CA LYS A 217 1.07 10.46 -42.16
C LYS A 217 1.69 9.39 -41.25
N LEU A 218 1.60 9.57 -39.93
CA LEU A 218 2.33 8.74 -38.96
C LEU A 218 1.59 7.45 -38.59
N PHE A 219 0.27 7.52 -38.41
CA PHE A 219 -0.55 6.39 -37.97
C PHE A 219 -1.35 5.75 -39.11
N GLY A 220 -1.42 6.36 -40.30
CA GLY A 220 -2.20 5.83 -41.43
C GLY A 220 -1.72 4.48 -41.96
N LYS A 221 -0.47 4.11 -41.70
CA LYS A 221 0.11 2.80 -42.06
C LYS A 221 -0.05 1.73 -40.97
N TRP A 222 -0.62 2.07 -39.82
CA TRP A 222 -0.87 1.09 -38.76
C TRP A 222 -1.93 0.10 -39.25
N GLU A 223 -1.53 -1.17 -39.35
CA GLU A 223 -2.32 -2.24 -39.96
C GLU A 223 -3.67 -2.41 -39.26
N LYS A 224 -4.75 -2.37 -40.05
CA LYS A 224 -6.10 -2.59 -39.53
C LYS A 224 -6.25 -4.03 -39.06
N LYS A 225 -6.55 -4.20 -37.77
CA LYS A 225 -6.79 -5.50 -37.15
C LYS A 225 -7.78 -5.36 -36.01
N THR A 226 -8.55 -6.42 -35.77
CA THR A 226 -9.52 -6.52 -34.68
C THR A 226 -8.91 -7.33 -33.55
N GLN A 227 -9.08 -6.83 -32.32
CA GLN A 227 -8.68 -7.57 -31.12
C GLN A 227 -9.60 -8.79 -30.93
N PRO A 228 -9.07 -9.99 -30.60
CA PRO A 228 -9.89 -11.11 -30.17
C PRO A 228 -10.72 -10.77 -28.94
N LYS A 229 -11.96 -11.29 -28.90
CA LYS A 229 -12.81 -11.22 -27.70
C LYS A 229 -12.70 -12.55 -26.96
N GLU A 230 -12.04 -12.51 -25.80
CA GLU A 230 -11.91 -13.67 -24.92
C GLU A 230 -13.10 -13.77 -23.96
N THR A 231 -13.43 -15.00 -23.58
CA THR A 231 -14.44 -15.28 -22.56
C THR A 231 -13.79 -15.74 -21.28
N TYR A 232 -14.28 -15.28 -20.15
CA TYR A 232 -13.81 -15.65 -18.82
C TYR A 232 -15.00 -15.91 -17.89
N PRO A 233 -14.82 -16.70 -16.80
CA PRO A 233 -15.89 -16.98 -15.85
C PRO A 233 -16.49 -15.69 -15.29
N THR A 234 -17.80 -15.62 -15.14
CA THR A 234 -18.44 -14.47 -14.49
C THR A 234 -18.14 -14.52 -12.99
N PRO A 235 -17.63 -13.43 -12.39
CA PRO A 235 -17.39 -13.36 -10.95
C PRO A 235 -18.67 -13.55 -10.13
N GLU A 236 -18.62 -14.36 -9.08
CA GLU A 236 -19.74 -14.59 -8.16
C GLU A 236 -19.40 -14.15 -6.73
N ASN A 237 -20.39 -13.52 -6.08
CA ASN A 237 -20.29 -13.21 -4.66
C ASN A 237 -20.56 -14.44 -3.80
N VAL A 238 -20.09 -14.38 -2.56
CA VAL A 238 -20.33 -15.45 -1.58
C VAL A 238 -21.79 -15.50 -1.15
N SER A 239 -22.28 -16.68 -0.77
CA SER A 239 -23.69 -16.86 -0.38
C SER A 239 -24.04 -16.23 0.98
N LYS A 240 -23.04 -15.96 1.83
CA LYS A 240 -23.17 -15.33 3.14
C LYS A 240 -21.94 -14.50 3.48
N LEU A 241 -22.10 -13.51 4.37
CA LEU A 241 -20.98 -12.76 4.95
C LEU A 241 -19.98 -13.72 5.58
N GLN A 242 -18.70 -13.57 5.24
CA GLN A 242 -17.63 -14.39 5.79
C GLN A 242 -16.30 -13.62 5.86
N ILE A 243 -15.42 -14.05 6.76
CA ILE A 243 -14.05 -13.58 6.87
C ILE A 243 -13.15 -14.51 6.05
N ASN A 244 -12.27 -13.93 5.25
CA ASN A 244 -11.21 -14.62 4.52
C ASN A 244 -9.87 -14.11 5.06
N PHE A 245 -9.19 -14.90 5.88
CA PHE A 245 -8.01 -14.49 6.63
C PHE A 245 -6.71 -14.99 5.97
N VAL A 246 -5.71 -14.12 5.91
CA VAL A 246 -4.35 -14.42 5.45
C VAL A 246 -3.37 -14.10 6.58
N ASP A 247 -2.63 -15.11 7.04
CA ASP A 247 -1.64 -14.94 8.11
C ASP A 247 -0.33 -14.35 7.57
N VAL A 248 0.06 -13.20 8.11
CA VAL A 248 1.36 -12.58 7.90
C VAL A 248 1.99 -12.30 9.26
N PRO A 249 2.83 -13.24 9.79
CA PRO A 249 3.34 -13.17 11.16
C PRO A 249 4.11 -11.90 11.55
N ASN A 250 4.70 -11.22 10.57
CA ASN A 250 5.48 -9.99 10.79
C ASN A 250 4.63 -8.71 10.65
N ALA A 251 3.32 -8.84 10.42
CA ALA A 251 2.44 -7.69 10.23
C ALA A 251 2.23 -6.92 11.55
N VAL A 252 2.58 -5.63 11.54
CA VAL A 252 2.34 -4.71 12.67
C VAL A 252 0.94 -4.09 12.64
N GLN A 253 0.28 -4.14 11.49
CA GLN A 253 -1.07 -3.68 11.24
C GLN A 253 -1.82 -4.75 10.44
N SER A 254 -3.14 -4.78 10.59
CA SER A 254 -4.04 -5.58 9.78
C SER A 254 -4.61 -4.72 8.67
N GLU A 255 -4.48 -5.20 7.44
CA GLU A 255 -5.26 -4.69 6.31
C GLU A 255 -6.63 -5.36 6.35
N ILE A 256 -7.69 -4.56 6.25
CA ILE A 256 -9.08 -5.04 6.27
C ILE A 256 -9.77 -4.52 5.01
N THR A 257 -10.34 -5.42 4.22
CA THR A 257 -11.14 -5.07 3.03
C THR A 257 -12.48 -5.80 3.02
N LEU A 258 -13.58 -5.06 3.06
CA LEU A 258 -14.92 -5.59 2.77
C LEU A 258 -15.20 -5.43 1.28
N VAL A 259 -15.50 -6.52 0.57
CA VAL A 259 -15.61 -6.52 -0.89
C VAL A 259 -16.78 -7.36 -1.41
N ASN A 260 -17.45 -6.86 -2.46
CA ASN A 260 -18.35 -7.62 -3.32
C ASN A 260 -18.23 -7.13 -4.78
N THR A 261 -18.55 -8.00 -5.74
CA THR A 261 -18.60 -7.64 -7.16
C THR A 261 -19.81 -6.73 -7.44
N VAL A 262 -19.66 -5.86 -8.43
CA VAL A 262 -20.65 -4.86 -8.84
C VAL A 262 -20.74 -4.82 -10.35
N ASN A 263 -21.97 -4.90 -10.87
CA ASN A 263 -22.28 -4.62 -12.27
C ASN A 263 -23.04 -3.29 -12.33
N LEU A 264 -22.30 -2.21 -12.57
CA LEU A 264 -22.81 -0.84 -12.65
C LEU A 264 -22.16 -0.15 -13.85
N LYS A 265 -22.96 0.25 -14.83
CA LYS A 265 -22.50 1.00 -15.99
C LYS A 265 -22.70 2.49 -15.78
N MET A 266 -21.91 3.30 -16.47
CA MET A 266 -22.03 4.76 -16.39
C MET A 266 -23.37 5.29 -16.96
N ASN A 267 -23.98 4.56 -17.89
CA ASN A 267 -25.29 4.89 -18.46
C ASN A 267 -26.48 4.29 -17.68
N ASP A 268 -26.23 3.56 -16.59
CA ASP A 268 -27.30 3.07 -15.72
C ASP A 268 -27.93 4.23 -14.95
N PRO A 269 -29.26 4.24 -14.72
CA PRO A 269 -29.91 5.24 -13.88
C PRO A 269 -29.39 5.25 -12.44
N ASP A 270 -28.83 4.12 -12.00
CA ASP A 270 -28.25 3.95 -10.66
C ASP A 270 -26.85 4.54 -10.51
N PHE A 271 -26.19 4.97 -11.60
CA PHE A 271 -24.79 5.43 -11.57
C PHE A 271 -24.56 6.58 -10.56
N PHE A 272 -25.27 7.69 -10.71
CA PHE A 272 -25.11 8.83 -9.80
C PHE A 272 -25.58 8.55 -8.37
N PRO A 273 -26.76 7.93 -8.14
CA PRO A 273 -27.13 7.52 -6.80
C PRO A 273 -26.05 6.66 -6.13
N ALA A 274 -25.48 5.66 -6.83
CA ALA A 274 -24.49 4.75 -6.27
C ALA A 274 -23.15 5.45 -5.98
N VAL A 275 -22.70 6.33 -6.88
CA VAL A 275 -21.51 7.16 -6.66
C VAL A 275 -21.68 8.06 -5.43
N ILE A 276 -22.82 8.75 -5.30
CA ILE A 276 -23.10 9.62 -4.15
C ILE A 276 -23.25 8.81 -2.86
N ALA A 277 -23.89 7.63 -2.90
CA ALA A 277 -23.96 6.73 -1.76
C ALA A 277 -22.55 6.31 -1.28
N ASN A 278 -21.64 6.02 -2.22
CA ASN A 278 -20.25 5.73 -1.88
C ASN A 278 -19.52 6.94 -1.28
N GLN A 279 -19.78 8.16 -1.78
CA GLN A 279 -19.20 9.38 -1.20
C GLN A 279 -19.61 9.58 0.27
N ILE A 280 -20.88 9.30 0.60
CA ILE A 280 -21.39 9.36 1.98
C ILE A 280 -20.75 8.28 2.85
N LEU A 281 -20.62 7.05 2.31
CA LEU A 281 -20.10 5.91 3.07
C LEU A 281 -18.59 6.02 3.35
N GLY A 282 -17.77 6.24 2.32
CA GLY A 282 -16.31 6.20 2.43
C GLY A 282 -15.53 6.94 1.35
N GLY A 283 -16.19 7.62 0.41
CA GLY A 283 -15.55 8.28 -0.73
C GLY A 283 -15.09 9.72 -0.49
N ASP A 284 -15.34 10.28 0.69
CA ASP A 284 -14.96 11.63 1.10
C ASP A 284 -14.34 11.63 2.51
N PHE A 285 -13.62 12.68 2.87
CA PHE A 285 -12.97 12.76 4.19
C PHE A 285 -13.99 12.79 5.34
N ASN A 286 -15.15 13.43 5.14
CA ASN A 286 -16.23 13.50 6.13
C ASN A 286 -17.22 12.33 6.03
N SER A 287 -16.82 11.23 5.38
CA SER A 287 -17.65 10.04 5.21
C SER A 287 -17.85 9.26 6.51
N TYR A 288 -18.89 8.42 6.54
CA TYR A 288 -19.24 7.61 7.71
C TYR A 288 -18.08 6.74 8.20
N LEU A 289 -17.41 6.03 7.29
CA LEU A 289 -16.28 5.17 7.62
C LEU A 289 -15.10 5.98 8.19
N ASN A 290 -14.74 7.09 7.56
CA ASN A 290 -13.59 7.85 8.00
C ASN A 290 -13.87 8.56 9.35
N MET A 291 -15.04 9.18 9.51
CA MET A 291 -15.43 9.82 10.77
C MET A 291 -15.51 8.81 11.93
N ASN A 292 -15.92 7.57 11.65
CA ASN A 292 -15.98 6.53 12.67
C ASN A 292 -14.58 5.97 13.00
N LEU A 293 -13.86 5.40 12.04
CA LEU A 293 -12.61 4.69 12.33
C LEU A 293 -11.44 5.63 12.63
N ARG A 294 -11.38 6.81 11.98
CA ARG A 294 -10.30 7.79 12.13
C ARG A 294 -10.60 8.80 13.23
N GLU A 295 -11.68 9.57 13.12
CA GLU A 295 -11.92 10.68 14.06
C GLU A 295 -12.39 10.20 15.43
N GLN A 296 -13.40 9.33 15.45
CA GLN A 296 -13.99 8.88 16.72
C GLN A 296 -13.07 7.92 17.47
N HIS A 297 -12.45 6.97 16.76
CA HIS A 297 -11.69 5.89 17.40
C HIS A 297 -10.16 6.02 17.32
N ALA A 298 -9.63 6.83 16.40
CA ALA A 298 -8.18 6.97 16.16
C ALA A 298 -7.47 5.61 15.96
N TRP A 299 -8.10 4.69 15.23
CA TRP A 299 -7.55 3.35 14.96
C TRP A 299 -6.71 3.29 13.68
N THR A 300 -6.94 4.23 12.78
CA THR A 300 -6.31 4.29 11.45
C THR A 300 -5.95 5.73 11.08
N TYR A 301 -5.06 5.88 10.09
CA TYR A 301 -4.85 7.14 9.40
C TYR A 301 -6.05 7.51 8.50
N GLY A 302 -6.76 6.52 7.97
CA GLY A 302 -7.96 6.73 7.16
C GLY A 302 -8.70 5.44 6.83
N ALA A 303 -10.01 5.56 6.66
CA ALA A 303 -10.87 4.51 6.13
C ALA A 303 -11.62 5.05 4.93
N SER A 304 -11.72 4.25 3.87
CA SER A 304 -12.33 4.70 2.62
C SER A 304 -13.12 3.60 1.93
N SER A 305 -14.00 4.00 1.00
CA SER A 305 -14.70 3.06 0.12
C SER A 305 -14.73 3.56 -1.32
N GLY A 306 -14.75 2.60 -2.25
CA GLY A 306 -14.89 2.84 -3.67
C GLY A 306 -15.91 1.88 -4.27
N ILE A 307 -16.76 2.39 -5.16
CA ILE A 307 -17.59 1.58 -6.05
C ILE A 307 -17.07 1.73 -7.47
N GLY A 308 -16.76 0.60 -8.10
CA GLY A 308 -16.40 0.56 -9.51
C GLY A 308 -17.63 0.74 -10.41
N SER A 309 -17.38 1.25 -11.62
CA SER A 309 -18.36 1.35 -12.69
C SER A 309 -17.66 1.24 -14.04
N GLY A 310 -18.31 0.63 -15.04
CA GLY A 310 -17.80 0.54 -16.40
C GLY A 310 -18.48 -0.58 -17.20
N LYS A 311 -17.91 -0.92 -18.35
CA LYS A 311 -18.43 -1.96 -19.26
C LYS A 311 -18.46 -3.37 -18.65
N TYR A 312 -17.49 -3.67 -17.80
CA TYR A 312 -17.24 -5.00 -17.23
C TYR A 312 -17.58 -5.03 -15.75
N VAL A 313 -17.69 -6.23 -15.19
CA VAL A 313 -17.91 -6.42 -13.75
C VAL A 313 -16.75 -5.79 -12.99
N THR A 314 -17.08 -5.00 -11.97
CA THR A 314 -16.13 -4.33 -11.08
C THR A 314 -16.38 -4.79 -9.64
N LYS A 315 -15.88 -4.04 -8.65
CA LYS A 315 -16.13 -4.31 -7.23
C LYS A 315 -16.49 -3.04 -6.47
N PHE A 316 -17.33 -3.20 -5.45
CA PHE A 316 -17.35 -2.31 -4.31
C PHE A 316 -16.32 -2.80 -3.29
N LYS A 317 -15.54 -1.88 -2.72
CA LYS A 317 -14.69 -2.18 -1.57
C LYS A 317 -14.72 -1.07 -0.53
N ALA A 318 -14.66 -1.45 0.74
CA ALA A 318 -14.38 -0.57 1.87
C ALA A 318 -13.15 -1.10 2.62
N SER A 319 -12.16 -0.24 2.87
CA SER A 319 -10.86 -0.70 3.37
C SER A 319 -10.18 0.29 4.31
N SER A 320 -9.35 -0.26 5.21
CA SER A 320 -8.46 0.49 6.08
C SER A 320 -7.36 -0.41 6.64
N ALA A 321 -6.20 0.18 6.92
CA ALA A 321 -5.14 -0.42 7.73
C ALA A 321 -5.32 0.00 9.20
N VAL A 322 -5.38 -0.96 10.12
CA VAL A 322 -5.55 -0.71 11.56
C VAL A 322 -4.51 -1.46 12.38
N ARG A 323 -4.27 -1.03 13.62
CA ARG A 323 -3.44 -1.81 14.56
C ARG A 323 -4.06 -3.18 14.83
N ASN A 324 -3.25 -4.23 14.95
CA ASN A 324 -3.74 -5.60 15.20
C ASN A 324 -4.68 -5.70 16.40
N ALA A 325 -4.43 -4.94 17.47
CA ALA A 325 -5.22 -4.97 18.69
C ALA A 325 -6.69 -4.52 18.54
N VAL A 326 -7.03 -3.86 17.43
CA VAL A 326 -8.39 -3.33 17.17
C VAL A 326 -9.02 -3.91 15.91
N THR A 327 -8.44 -4.97 15.33
CA THR A 327 -8.89 -5.56 14.06
C THR A 327 -10.34 -6.06 14.13
N ASP A 328 -10.71 -6.79 15.18
CA ASP A 328 -12.07 -7.28 15.39
C ASP A 328 -13.09 -6.14 15.58
N SER A 329 -12.71 -5.13 16.35
CA SER A 329 -13.51 -3.94 16.61
C SER A 329 -13.70 -3.10 15.33
N ALA A 330 -12.65 -2.96 14.51
CA ALA A 330 -12.74 -2.29 13.22
C ALA A 330 -13.68 -3.03 12.26
N VAL A 331 -13.66 -4.37 12.22
CA VAL A 331 -14.62 -5.17 11.43
C VAL A 331 -16.06 -4.86 11.85
N VAL A 332 -16.33 -4.77 13.16
CA VAL A 332 -17.66 -4.42 13.67
C VAL A 332 -18.09 -3.02 13.20
N GLU A 333 -17.21 -2.02 13.29
CA GLU A 333 -17.53 -0.66 12.87
C GLU A 333 -17.70 -0.53 11.34
N PHE A 334 -16.94 -1.27 10.53
CA PHE A 334 -17.17 -1.38 9.08
C PHE A 334 -18.57 -1.93 8.78
N ILE A 335 -18.94 -3.06 9.40
CA ILE A 335 -20.25 -3.69 9.23
C ILE A 335 -21.36 -2.72 9.66
N LYS A 336 -21.15 -2.00 10.77
CA LYS A 336 -22.09 -1.01 11.30
C LYS A 336 -22.35 0.12 10.30
N GLU A 337 -21.33 0.77 9.74
CA GLU A 337 -21.56 1.88 8.80
C GLU A 337 -22.11 1.41 7.45
N ILE A 338 -21.73 0.21 6.97
CA ILE A 338 -22.35 -0.39 5.78
C ILE A 338 -23.82 -0.73 6.07
N LYS A 339 -24.15 -1.24 7.26
CA LYS A 339 -25.53 -1.49 7.65
C LYS A 339 -26.31 -0.19 7.73
N ARG A 340 -25.74 0.86 8.34
CA ARG A 340 -26.33 2.18 8.50
C ARG A 340 -26.79 2.77 7.16
N ILE A 341 -25.89 2.85 6.16
CA ILE A 341 -26.24 3.41 4.84
C ILE A 341 -27.30 2.55 4.11
N ARG A 342 -27.46 1.28 4.48
CA ARG A 342 -28.46 0.35 3.92
C ARG A 342 -29.79 0.35 4.69
N SER A 343 -29.87 0.86 5.90
CA SER A 343 -31.09 0.82 6.72
C SER A 343 -31.65 2.18 7.10
N GLU A 344 -30.82 3.22 7.13
CA GLU A 344 -31.21 4.56 7.53
C GLU A 344 -31.25 5.49 6.31
N LYS A 345 -32.30 6.31 6.22
CA LYS A 345 -32.32 7.39 5.23
C LYS A 345 -31.27 8.43 5.62
N VAL A 346 -30.42 8.79 4.66
CA VAL A 346 -29.46 9.88 4.83
C VAL A 346 -30.21 11.20 4.99
N SER A 347 -29.75 12.06 5.91
CA SER A 347 -30.37 13.37 6.09
C SER A 347 -30.16 14.27 4.86
N ASP A 348 -31.13 15.14 4.61
CA ASP A 348 -31.06 16.09 3.49
C ASP A 348 -29.83 17.01 3.58
N GLU A 349 -29.39 17.34 4.80
CA GLU A 349 -28.19 18.16 5.04
C GLU A 349 -26.90 17.45 4.61
N VAL A 350 -26.73 16.18 5.00
CA VAL A 350 -25.58 15.36 4.60
C VAL A 350 -25.58 15.19 3.08
N LEU A 351 -26.73 14.85 2.50
CA LEU A 351 -26.86 14.66 1.06
C LEU A 351 -26.55 15.95 0.29
N LYS A 352 -27.07 17.09 0.74
CA LYS A 352 -26.79 18.41 0.15
C LYS A 352 -25.29 18.73 0.20
N THR A 353 -24.64 18.48 1.32
CA THR A 353 -23.21 18.73 1.52
C THR A 353 -22.36 17.88 0.59
N VAL A 354 -22.63 16.57 0.54
CA VAL A 354 -21.90 15.63 -0.33
C VAL A 354 -22.10 15.96 -1.81
N LYS A 355 -23.33 16.26 -2.25
CA LYS A 355 -23.61 16.71 -3.62
C LYS A 355 -22.83 17.98 -3.96
N ALA A 356 -22.84 18.98 -3.07
CA ALA A 356 -22.13 20.23 -3.29
C ALA A 356 -20.62 20.01 -3.43
N GLY A 357 -20.02 19.17 -2.58
CA GLY A 357 -18.60 18.80 -2.68
C GLY A 357 -18.27 18.07 -3.97
N TYR A 358 -19.10 17.08 -4.36
CA TYR A 358 -18.90 16.32 -5.59
C TYR A 358 -19.05 17.19 -6.84
N ILE A 359 -20.09 18.03 -6.91
CA ILE A 359 -20.32 18.98 -8.00
C ILE A 359 -19.19 20.02 -8.07
N GLY A 360 -18.73 20.55 -6.91
CA GLY A 360 -17.63 21.50 -6.87
C GLY A 360 -16.34 20.94 -7.49
N ARG A 361 -16.01 19.67 -7.19
CA ARG A 361 -14.88 18.97 -7.83
C ARG A 361 -15.08 18.79 -9.33
N PHE A 362 -16.29 18.46 -9.77
CA PHE A 362 -16.61 18.35 -11.19
C PHE A 362 -16.42 19.69 -11.93
N VAL A 363 -16.93 20.80 -11.39
CA VAL A 363 -16.81 22.13 -11.98
C VAL A 363 -15.34 22.52 -12.15
N MET A 364 -14.52 22.35 -11.10
CA MET A 364 -13.07 22.61 -11.18
C MET A 364 -12.35 21.71 -12.20
N GLN A 365 -12.85 20.49 -12.45
CA GLN A 365 -12.28 19.62 -13.46
C GLN A 365 -12.62 20.05 -14.88
N VAL A 366 -13.85 20.55 -15.13
CA VAL A 366 -14.28 20.96 -16.48
C VAL A 366 -13.48 22.15 -17.02
N GLU A 367 -12.95 23.01 -16.14
CA GLU A 367 -12.10 24.13 -16.54
C GLU A 367 -10.79 23.70 -17.24
N LYS A 368 -10.40 22.42 -17.09
CA LYS A 368 -9.21 21.86 -17.70
C LYS A 368 -9.48 21.48 -19.16
N PRO A 369 -8.64 21.90 -20.14
CA PRO A 369 -8.76 21.51 -21.54
C PRO A 369 -8.83 19.98 -21.76
N GLN A 370 -8.13 19.22 -20.92
CA GLN A 370 -8.15 17.75 -20.93
C GLN A 370 -9.52 17.15 -20.64
N ALA A 371 -10.38 17.87 -19.90
CA ALA A 371 -11.71 17.39 -19.56
C ALA A 371 -12.59 17.27 -20.80
N VAL A 372 -12.50 18.20 -21.76
CA VAL A 372 -13.24 18.16 -23.02
C VAL A 372 -13.00 16.85 -23.77
N ALA A 373 -11.74 16.50 -24.01
CA ALA A 373 -11.41 15.30 -24.75
C ALA A 373 -11.74 14.03 -23.95
N ARG A 374 -11.49 14.03 -22.63
CA ARG A 374 -11.87 12.90 -21.77
C ARG A 374 -13.37 12.64 -21.78
N TYR A 375 -14.20 13.68 -21.74
CA TYR A 375 -15.65 13.52 -21.78
C TYR A 375 -16.15 13.03 -23.13
N ALA A 376 -15.60 13.55 -24.23
CA ALA A 376 -15.91 13.03 -25.56
C ALA A 376 -15.47 11.57 -25.74
N LEU A 377 -14.29 11.22 -25.21
CA LEU A 377 -13.81 9.84 -25.18
C LEU A 377 -14.75 8.94 -24.37
N ASN A 378 -15.10 9.33 -23.15
CA ASN A 378 -16.02 8.56 -22.31
C ASN A 378 -17.41 8.40 -22.93
N ILE A 379 -17.94 9.42 -23.61
CA ILE A 379 -19.22 9.31 -24.32
C ILE A 379 -19.17 8.17 -25.34
N GLU A 380 -18.07 8.10 -26.11
CA GLU A 380 -17.89 7.07 -27.12
C GLU A 380 -17.61 5.70 -26.51
N THR A 381 -16.64 5.62 -25.59
CA THR A 381 -16.19 4.34 -25.03
C THR A 381 -17.28 3.73 -24.15
N GLU A 382 -17.92 4.49 -23.27
CA GLU A 382 -18.95 3.98 -22.34
C GLU A 382 -20.36 3.99 -22.93
N ASN A 383 -20.51 4.33 -24.21
CA ASN A 383 -21.80 4.43 -24.91
C ASN A 383 -22.80 5.31 -24.12
N LEU A 384 -22.37 6.53 -23.78
CA LEU A 384 -23.17 7.49 -23.03
C LEU A 384 -24.04 8.32 -23.97
N PRO A 385 -25.19 8.84 -23.47
CA PRO A 385 -25.92 9.89 -24.17
C PRO A 385 -25.03 11.11 -24.47
N ALA A 386 -25.22 11.74 -25.63
CA ALA A 386 -24.43 12.91 -26.02
C ALA A 386 -24.57 14.10 -25.05
N ASP A 387 -25.70 14.17 -24.34
CA ASP A 387 -26.02 15.19 -23.32
C ASP A 387 -25.69 14.73 -21.89
N PHE A 388 -25.02 13.58 -21.70
CA PHE A 388 -24.71 13.01 -20.37
C PHE A 388 -24.02 14.03 -19.47
N TYR A 389 -23.00 14.72 -19.99
CA TYR A 389 -22.25 15.68 -19.20
C TYR A 389 -22.94 17.06 -19.09
N GLU A 390 -23.84 17.40 -20.03
CA GLU A 390 -24.68 18.60 -19.94
C GLU A 390 -25.70 18.45 -18.81
N LYS A 391 -26.28 17.25 -18.66
CA LYS A 391 -27.24 16.90 -17.60
C LYS A 391 -26.58 16.48 -16.29
N TYR A 392 -25.25 16.33 -16.24
CA TYR A 392 -24.50 15.78 -15.09
C TYR A 392 -24.89 16.40 -13.75
N ILE A 393 -24.85 17.74 -13.66
CA ILE A 393 -25.19 18.48 -12.44
C ILE A 393 -26.67 18.33 -12.09
N GLN A 394 -27.55 18.39 -13.09
CA GLN A 394 -28.99 18.20 -12.90
C GLN A 394 -29.29 16.81 -12.33
N THR A 395 -28.69 15.77 -12.91
CA THR A 395 -28.89 14.38 -12.47
C THR A 395 -28.39 14.19 -11.03
N ILE A 396 -27.20 14.70 -10.68
CA ILE A 396 -26.71 14.64 -9.30
C ILE A 396 -27.64 15.39 -8.34
N ASN A 397 -28.11 16.58 -8.72
CA ASN A 397 -29.04 17.35 -7.90
C ASN A 397 -30.38 16.63 -7.68
N SER A 398 -30.82 15.82 -8.64
CA SER A 398 -32.06 15.04 -8.55
C SER A 398 -31.99 13.84 -7.59
N VAL A 399 -30.78 13.36 -7.24
CA VAL A 399 -30.62 12.18 -6.37
C VAL A 399 -31.27 12.38 -5.00
N THR A 400 -32.17 11.51 -4.57
CA THR A 400 -32.91 11.62 -3.31
C THR A 400 -32.34 10.72 -2.22
N PRO A 401 -32.63 10.98 -0.92
CA PRO A 401 -32.29 10.04 0.15
C PRO A 401 -32.85 8.62 -0.07
N ASP A 402 -34.03 8.51 -0.69
CA ASP A 402 -34.65 7.22 -1.03
C ASP A 402 -33.87 6.46 -2.10
N GLU A 403 -33.34 7.15 -3.11
CA GLU A 403 -32.45 6.53 -4.09
C GLU A 403 -31.14 6.07 -3.47
N ILE A 404 -30.56 6.84 -2.54
CA ILE A 404 -29.36 6.43 -1.80
C ILE A 404 -29.62 5.14 -1.02
N LEU A 405 -30.72 5.07 -0.27
CA LEU A 405 -31.09 3.86 0.47
C LEU A 405 -31.29 2.65 -0.46
N ARG A 406 -31.98 2.86 -1.59
CA ARG A 406 -32.23 1.81 -2.59
C ARG A 406 -30.92 1.27 -3.19
N VAL A 407 -30.03 2.15 -3.67
CA VAL A 407 -28.78 1.73 -4.30
C VAL A 407 -27.77 1.18 -3.30
N ALA A 408 -27.75 1.68 -2.06
CA ALA A 408 -26.95 1.08 -0.99
C ALA A 408 -27.38 -0.38 -0.74
N ASN A 409 -28.69 -0.67 -0.74
CA ASN A 409 -29.19 -2.05 -0.64
C ASN A 409 -28.84 -2.91 -1.85
N LYS A 410 -28.80 -2.33 -3.06
CA LYS A 410 -28.52 -3.04 -4.31
C LYS A 410 -27.05 -3.34 -4.53
N TYR A 411 -26.13 -2.44 -4.15
CA TYR A 411 -24.71 -2.54 -4.51
C TYR A 411 -23.77 -2.81 -3.35
N PHE A 412 -24.13 -2.44 -2.11
CA PHE A 412 -23.32 -2.73 -0.92
C PHE A 412 -23.87 -4.00 -0.28
N LEU A 413 -23.52 -5.16 -0.86
CA LEU A 413 -24.12 -6.45 -0.56
C LEU A 413 -23.62 -7.06 0.75
N LEU A 414 -23.86 -6.42 1.90
CA LEU A 414 -23.32 -6.84 3.21
C LEU A 414 -23.53 -8.33 3.51
N ASN A 415 -24.67 -8.90 3.14
CA ASN A 415 -24.97 -10.31 3.38
C ASN A 415 -24.20 -11.27 2.45
N ASN A 416 -23.56 -10.77 1.41
CA ASN A 416 -22.81 -11.51 0.38
C ASN A 416 -21.39 -10.97 0.21
N MET A 417 -20.87 -10.25 1.21
CA MET A 417 -19.52 -9.68 1.19
C MET A 417 -18.49 -10.68 1.71
N ARG A 418 -17.28 -10.54 1.18
CA ARG A 418 -16.06 -11.09 1.80
C ARG A 418 -15.43 -10.00 2.65
N ILE A 419 -15.06 -10.33 3.89
CA ILE A 419 -14.17 -9.52 4.71
C ILE A 419 -12.79 -10.16 4.59
N VAL A 420 -11.95 -9.63 3.70
CA VAL A 420 -10.57 -10.08 3.57
C VAL A 420 -9.74 -9.37 4.63
N ILE A 421 -8.94 -10.13 5.37
CA ILE A 421 -8.07 -9.60 6.41
C ILE A 421 -6.69 -10.23 6.27
N THR A 422 -5.69 -9.40 6.02
CA THR A 422 -4.27 -9.79 6.04
C THR A 422 -3.61 -9.17 7.27
N GLY A 423 -3.12 -10.00 8.18
CA GLY A 423 -2.54 -9.53 9.44
C GLY A 423 -1.87 -10.63 10.24
N LYS A 424 -1.39 -10.29 11.45
CA LYS A 424 -0.69 -11.26 12.31
C LYS A 424 -1.69 -12.16 13.03
N GLY A 425 -1.83 -13.39 12.54
CA GLY A 425 -2.84 -14.35 12.98
C GLY A 425 -2.84 -14.62 14.48
N SER A 426 -1.64 -14.72 15.09
CA SER A 426 -1.49 -14.95 16.53
C SER A 426 -2.08 -13.85 17.42
N GLU A 427 -2.27 -12.63 16.87
CA GLU A 427 -2.83 -11.49 17.60
C GLU A 427 -4.32 -11.27 17.31
N VAL A 428 -4.79 -11.61 16.09
CA VAL A 428 -6.10 -11.16 15.61
C VAL A 428 -7.16 -12.25 15.51
N ILE A 429 -6.78 -13.50 15.23
CA ILE A 429 -7.75 -14.57 14.92
C ILE A 429 -8.72 -14.82 16.08
N LEU A 430 -8.23 -14.84 17.33
CA LEU A 430 -9.08 -15.07 18.50
C LEU A 430 -10.12 -13.96 18.73
N GLY A 431 -9.83 -12.73 18.33
CA GLY A 431 -10.81 -11.63 18.36
C GLY A 431 -11.87 -11.82 17.28
N LEU A 432 -11.44 -12.15 16.06
CA LEU A 432 -12.33 -12.38 14.92
C LEU A 432 -13.30 -13.54 15.14
N GLU A 433 -12.87 -14.62 15.82
CA GLU A 433 -13.74 -15.76 16.13
C GLU A 433 -14.92 -15.38 17.03
N LYS A 434 -14.76 -14.38 17.90
CA LYS A 434 -15.84 -13.89 18.78
C LYS A 434 -16.94 -13.16 18.03
N LEU A 435 -16.69 -12.74 16.78
CA LEU A 435 -17.68 -12.06 15.95
C LEU A 435 -18.77 -13.02 15.42
N ASN A 436 -18.59 -14.33 15.56
CA ASN A 436 -19.50 -15.35 15.02
C ASN A 436 -19.73 -15.24 13.50
N ILE A 437 -18.76 -14.69 12.78
CA ILE A 437 -18.72 -14.67 11.32
C ILE A 437 -17.86 -15.87 10.86
N PRO A 438 -18.30 -16.70 9.91
CA PRO A 438 -17.51 -17.82 9.42
C PRO A 438 -16.14 -17.35 8.90
N ILE A 439 -15.07 -18.03 9.30
CA ILE A 439 -13.69 -17.72 8.88
C ILE A 439 -13.18 -18.84 7.97
N SER A 440 -12.64 -18.46 6.81
CA SER A 440 -11.84 -19.34 5.95
C SER A 440 -10.44 -18.77 5.83
N TYR A 441 -9.44 -19.65 5.73
CA TYR A 441 -8.03 -19.26 5.73
C TYR A 441 -7.43 -19.44 4.33
N PHE A 442 -6.52 -18.55 3.98
CA PHE A 442 -5.83 -18.56 2.69
C PHE A 442 -4.34 -18.27 2.87
N ASP A 443 -3.53 -18.75 1.93
CA ASP A 443 -2.16 -18.28 1.77
C ASP A 443 -2.12 -16.91 1.05
N LYS A 444 -0.91 -16.36 0.91
CA LYS A 444 -0.65 -15.07 0.23
C LYS A 444 -0.92 -15.06 -1.28
N TYR A 445 -1.36 -16.19 -1.84
CA TYR A 445 -1.71 -16.41 -3.24
C TYR A 445 -3.18 -16.86 -3.40
N ALA A 446 -4.01 -16.63 -2.37
CA ALA A 446 -5.43 -16.95 -2.34
C ALA A 446 -5.75 -18.44 -2.53
N ASN A 447 -4.82 -19.35 -2.17
CA ASN A 447 -5.12 -20.77 -2.07
C ASN A 447 -5.70 -21.07 -0.68
N PRO A 448 -6.78 -21.87 -0.57
CA PRO A 448 -7.33 -22.28 0.72
C PRO A 448 -6.28 -22.99 1.58
N THR A 449 -6.27 -22.68 2.86
CA THR A 449 -5.40 -23.31 3.87
C THR A 449 -6.20 -23.70 5.11
N GLU A 450 -5.58 -24.48 5.99
CA GLU A 450 -6.11 -24.71 7.33
C GLU A 450 -5.88 -23.49 8.23
N LYS A 451 -6.56 -23.47 9.39
CA LYS A 451 -6.34 -22.44 10.40
C LYS A 451 -4.85 -22.35 10.78
N PRO A 452 -4.22 -21.16 10.71
CA PRO A 452 -2.84 -20.98 11.13
C PRO A 452 -2.63 -21.46 12.57
N THR A 453 -1.51 -22.15 12.82
CA THR A 453 -1.15 -22.61 14.16
C THR A 453 -0.79 -21.40 15.02
N LEU A 454 -1.75 -20.91 15.81
CA LEU A 454 -1.61 -19.66 16.60
C LEU A 454 -0.59 -19.77 17.75
N LYS A 455 -0.37 -20.99 18.23
CA LYS A 455 0.54 -21.34 19.31
C LYS A 455 1.05 -22.74 19.05
N LYS A 456 2.36 -22.93 18.91
CA LYS A 456 2.93 -24.27 19.10
C LYS A 456 3.04 -24.53 20.59
N GLU A 457 2.55 -25.69 21.02
CA GLU A 457 2.72 -26.12 22.42
C GLU A 457 4.21 -26.22 22.73
N VAL A 458 4.56 -25.74 23.93
CA VAL A 458 5.92 -25.85 24.43
C VAL A 458 6.21 -27.34 24.66
N PRO A 459 7.26 -27.93 24.05
CA PRO A 459 7.59 -29.32 24.29
C PRO A 459 7.72 -29.62 25.79
N ALA A 460 7.16 -30.75 26.23
CA ALA A 460 7.20 -31.15 27.63
C ALA A 460 8.65 -31.15 28.17
N GLY A 461 8.89 -30.45 29.28
CA GLY A 461 10.20 -30.33 29.92
C GLY A 461 10.99 -29.05 29.61
N ILE A 462 10.55 -28.22 28.66
CA ILE A 462 11.16 -26.91 28.42
C ILE A 462 10.56 -25.86 29.37
N THR A 463 11.43 -25.21 30.15
CA THR A 463 11.07 -24.16 31.12
C THR A 463 11.68 -22.81 30.72
N ALA A 464 11.13 -21.68 31.19
CA ALA A 464 11.74 -20.36 30.94
C ALA A 464 13.21 -20.32 31.38
N LYS A 465 13.52 -20.93 32.53
CA LYS A 465 14.90 -21.10 33.03
C LYS A 465 15.80 -21.84 32.03
N SER A 466 15.32 -22.94 31.45
CA SER A 466 16.09 -23.67 30.44
C SER A 466 16.34 -22.84 29.18
N VAL A 467 15.39 -21.99 28.76
CA VAL A 467 15.54 -21.11 27.61
C VAL A 467 16.61 -20.04 27.86
N PHE A 468 16.58 -19.37 29.03
CA PHE A 468 17.63 -18.40 29.39
C PHE A 468 19.01 -19.06 29.50
N ASN A 469 19.10 -20.26 30.07
CA ASN A 469 20.36 -21.01 30.14
C ASN A 469 20.87 -21.41 28.74
N ASN A 470 19.98 -21.78 27.83
CA ASN A 470 20.33 -22.07 26.43
C ASN A 470 20.85 -20.82 25.73
N TYR A 471 20.24 -19.66 25.95
CA TYR A 471 20.77 -18.39 25.45
C TYR A 471 22.17 -18.10 25.98
N ILE A 472 22.37 -18.17 27.31
CA ILE A 472 23.68 -17.95 27.95
C ILE A 472 24.72 -18.90 27.36
N LYS A 473 24.37 -20.16 27.13
CA LYS A 473 25.25 -21.14 26.46
C LYS A 473 25.54 -20.75 25.00
N ALA A 474 24.52 -20.35 24.25
CA ALA A 474 24.64 -20.02 22.82
C ALA A 474 25.52 -18.78 22.57
N ILE A 475 25.51 -17.82 23.48
CA ILE A 475 26.32 -16.60 23.35
C ILE A 475 27.76 -16.76 23.83
N GLY A 476 28.11 -17.75 24.63
CA GLY A 476 29.50 -17.88 25.12
C GLY A 476 29.68 -18.64 26.42
N GLY A 477 28.58 -19.08 27.05
CA GLY A 477 28.59 -19.83 28.29
C GLY A 477 28.67 -18.96 29.54
N GLU A 478 28.19 -19.49 30.65
CA GLU A 478 28.03 -18.76 31.93
C GLU A 478 29.33 -18.11 32.41
N LYS A 479 30.47 -18.80 32.25
CA LYS A 479 31.79 -18.29 32.62
C LYS A 479 32.16 -17.00 31.88
N ASN A 480 32.00 -16.97 30.55
CA ASN A 480 32.37 -15.81 29.74
C ASN A 480 31.38 -14.67 29.93
N VAL A 481 30.08 -14.99 29.98
CA VAL A 481 29.01 -14.00 30.18
C VAL A 481 29.11 -13.32 31.54
N THR A 482 29.40 -14.06 32.61
CA THR A 482 29.59 -13.50 33.97
C THR A 482 30.89 -12.68 34.11
N ALA A 483 31.88 -12.93 33.25
CA ALA A 483 33.13 -12.16 33.23
C ALA A 483 32.99 -10.78 32.59
N VAL A 484 31.85 -10.49 31.92
CA VAL A 484 31.55 -9.18 31.34
C VAL A 484 31.07 -8.24 32.44
N LYS A 485 31.96 -7.35 32.89
CA LYS A 485 31.69 -6.29 33.86
C LYS A 485 31.10 -5.05 33.19
N THR A 486 31.53 -4.74 31.97
CA THR A 486 31.02 -3.61 31.19
C THR A 486 30.92 -3.95 29.71
N ILE A 487 29.97 -3.33 29.02
CA ILE A 487 29.84 -3.39 27.56
C ILE A 487 29.55 -1.99 27.01
N ALA A 488 30.27 -1.60 25.96
CA ALA A 488 30.00 -0.41 25.17
C ALA A 488 29.74 -0.81 23.71
N MET A 489 28.68 -0.31 23.12
CA MET A 489 28.28 -0.54 21.74
C MET A 489 28.14 0.80 21.01
N PHE A 490 28.75 0.88 19.84
CA PHE A 490 28.73 2.06 18.98
C PHE A 490 28.18 1.68 17.62
N GLY A 491 27.29 2.50 17.09
CA GLY A 491 26.66 2.25 15.81
C GLY A 491 26.07 3.50 15.20
N SER A 492 25.35 3.30 14.10
CA SER A 492 24.62 4.39 13.44
C SER A 492 23.32 3.88 12.82
N THR A 493 22.43 4.82 12.52
CA THR A 493 21.16 4.56 11.84
C THR A 493 20.79 5.76 10.98
N THR A 494 20.00 5.55 9.93
CA THR A 494 19.51 6.61 9.04
C THR A 494 17.99 6.70 9.17
N ILE A 495 17.46 7.93 9.16
CA ILE A 495 16.02 8.17 9.13
C ILE A 495 15.67 9.10 7.97
N PRO A 496 14.56 8.90 7.24
CA PRO A 496 14.27 9.63 6.00
C PRO A 496 14.20 11.15 6.13
N GLN A 497 13.91 11.66 7.33
CA GLN A 497 13.74 13.10 7.61
C GLN A 497 15.01 13.76 8.16
N ALA A 498 16.07 13.00 8.47
CA ALA A 498 17.31 13.55 8.99
C ALA A 498 18.31 13.85 7.85
N PRO A 499 19.01 15.00 7.90
CA PRO A 499 19.99 15.37 6.88
C PRO A 499 21.29 14.55 6.94
N SER A 500 21.51 13.78 8.02
CA SER A 500 22.70 12.94 8.22
C SER A 500 22.38 11.73 9.12
N PRO A 501 23.21 10.66 9.08
CA PRO A 501 23.05 9.52 9.97
C PRO A 501 23.15 9.91 11.46
N LEU A 502 22.35 9.25 12.28
CA LEU A 502 22.37 9.40 13.73
C LEU A 502 23.39 8.44 14.34
N SER A 503 24.13 8.89 15.34
CA SER A 503 25.04 8.05 16.11
C SER A 503 24.31 7.38 17.26
N PHE A 504 24.54 6.08 17.41
CA PHE A 504 24.01 5.27 18.50
C PHE A 504 25.15 4.92 19.46
N THR A 505 24.95 5.18 20.74
CA THR A 505 25.87 4.75 21.81
C THR A 505 25.08 4.04 22.90
N SER A 506 25.53 2.87 23.31
CA SER A 506 25.00 2.15 24.46
C SER A 506 26.14 1.72 25.36
N LYS A 507 26.08 2.05 26.64
CA LYS A 507 27.06 1.65 27.65
C LYS A 507 26.34 1.07 28.85
N MET A 508 26.81 -0.06 29.35
CA MET A 508 26.22 -0.73 30.52
C MET A 508 27.30 -1.32 31.41
N ASP A 509 27.02 -1.41 32.71
CA ASP A 509 27.83 -2.14 33.67
C ASP A 509 27.02 -3.22 34.41
N ALA A 510 27.74 -4.20 34.98
CA ALA A 510 27.14 -5.28 35.75
C ALA A 510 26.58 -4.83 37.11
N LYS A 511 26.74 -3.55 37.49
CA LYS A 511 26.23 -2.97 38.75
C LYS A 511 24.85 -2.33 38.57
N GLY A 512 24.25 -2.39 37.39
CA GLY A 512 22.93 -1.82 37.16
C GLY A 512 22.95 -0.43 36.52
N LYS A 513 24.09 0.05 36.00
CA LYS A 513 24.18 1.36 35.33
C LYS A 513 24.08 1.19 33.82
N MET A 514 23.32 2.07 33.19
CA MET A 514 23.07 2.08 31.75
C MET A 514 23.07 3.51 31.23
N MET A 515 23.61 3.71 30.03
CA MET A 515 23.37 4.88 29.21
C MET A 515 23.11 4.43 27.77
N VAL A 516 22.01 4.88 27.19
CA VAL A 516 21.72 4.71 25.77
C VAL A 516 21.46 6.10 25.18
N SER A 517 22.13 6.44 24.09
CA SER A 517 21.99 7.72 23.42
C SER A 517 21.86 7.57 21.91
N LEU A 518 20.98 8.37 21.33
CA LEU A 518 20.86 8.62 19.91
C LEU A 518 21.09 10.11 19.65
N ALA A 519 22.12 10.44 18.88
CA ALA A 519 22.57 11.82 18.68
C ALA A 519 22.75 12.18 17.21
N MET A 520 22.57 13.47 16.91
CA MET A 520 22.90 14.07 15.61
C MET A 520 24.05 15.05 15.84
N GLY A 521 25.27 14.66 15.48
CA GLY A 521 26.47 15.41 15.81
C GLY A 521 26.65 15.53 17.33
N THR A 522 26.71 16.74 17.86
CA THR A 522 26.85 17.02 19.31
C THR A 522 25.52 17.09 20.06
N MET A 523 24.39 17.03 19.36
CA MET A 523 23.05 17.16 19.95
C MET A 523 22.43 15.80 20.22
N ASN A 524 22.08 15.51 21.48
CA ASN A 524 21.32 14.31 21.83
C ASN A 524 19.84 14.51 21.47
N LEU A 525 19.29 13.61 20.65
CA LEU A 525 17.87 13.58 20.34
C LEU A 525 17.10 12.80 21.40
N MET A 526 17.67 11.68 21.82
CA MET A 526 17.17 10.84 22.89
C MET A 526 18.35 10.33 23.72
N LYS A 527 18.27 10.48 25.04
CA LYS A 527 19.21 9.89 25.99
C LYS A 527 18.45 9.23 27.12
N GLN A 528 18.89 8.03 27.51
CA GLN A 528 18.32 7.25 28.59
C GLN A 528 19.45 6.87 29.54
N VAL A 529 19.28 7.11 30.84
CA VAL A 529 20.31 6.85 31.83
C VAL A 529 19.72 6.17 33.05
N VAL A 530 20.41 5.14 33.54
CA VAL A 530 20.21 4.50 34.84
C VAL A 530 21.52 4.64 35.63
N ASN A 531 21.40 5.16 36.85
CA ASN A 531 22.52 5.27 37.76
C ASN A 531 22.08 4.97 39.21
N GLU A 532 23.00 5.14 40.16
CA GLU A 532 22.76 4.84 41.57
C GLU A 532 21.63 5.69 42.17
N LYS A 533 21.43 6.91 41.68
CA LYS A 533 20.44 7.87 42.19
C LYS A 533 19.04 7.67 41.61
N GLY A 534 18.91 7.00 40.47
CA GLY A 534 17.63 6.82 39.79
C GLY A 534 17.80 6.55 38.29
N ALA A 535 16.73 6.79 37.54
CA ALA A 535 16.75 6.72 36.08
C ALA A 535 16.06 7.95 35.48
N TYR A 536 16.52 8.37 34.30
CA TYR A 536 15.92 9.47 33.57
C TYR A 536 15.95 9.25 32.06
N ILE A 537 15.02 9.90 31.39
CA ILE A 537 14.96 9.99 29.93
C ILE A 537 15.06 11.47 29.56
N GLU A 538 15.87 11.78 28.57
CA GLU A 538 15.99 13.08 27.96
C GLU A 538 15.57 13.00 26.50
N GLN A 539 14.62 13.85 26.09
CA GLN A 539 14.16 13.96 24.71
C GLN A 539 14.14 15.43 24.31
N GLN A 540 14.79 15.76 23.18
CA GLN A 540 14.89 17.15 22.69
C GLN A 540 15.32 18.16 23.77
N GLY A 541 16.25 17.76 24.65
CA GLY A 541 16.75 18.58 25.76
C GLY A 541 15.85 18.67 27.00
N GLN A 542 14.66 18.05 26.99
CA GLN A 542 13.81 17.94 28.17
C GLN A 542 14.10 16.66 28.95
N LYS A 543 14.49 16.81 30.22
CA LYS A 543 14.79 15.69 31.13
C LYS A 543 13.58 15.33 31.98
N LYS A 544 13.19 14.06 31.95
CA LYS A 544 12.15 13.45 32.79
C LYS A 544 12.75 12.36 33.65
N THR A 545 12.68 12.52 34.97
CA THR A 545 13.03 11.47 35.92
C THR A 545 11.93 10.40 35.93
N LEU A 546 12.33 9.12 35.99
CA LEU A 546 11.40 8.00 36.11
C LEU A 546 11.18 7.61 37.56
N GLU A 547 9.95 7.22 37.89
CA GLU A 547 9.53 6.79 39.23
C GLU A 547 8.65 5.53 39.12
N GLY A 548 8.34 4.91 40.26
CA GLY A 548 7.41 3.78 40.34
C GLY A 548 7.83 2.57 39.48
N SER A 549 6.87 1.99 38.77
CA SER A 549 7.09 0.80 37.91
C SER A 549 8.05 1.08 36.76
N ASP A 550 8.06 2.29 36.21
CA ASP A 550 8.90 2.63 35.07
C ASP A 550 10.38 2.68 35.46
N LEU A 551 10.67 3.17 36.67
CA LEU A 551 12.01 3.12 37.26
C LEU A 551 12.46 1.67 37.51
N ALA A 552 11.58 0.84 38.06
CA ALA A 552 11.88 -0.56 38.35
C ALA A 552 12.18 -1.34 37.06
N ASP A 553 11.37 -1.15 36.02
CA ASP A 553 11.56 -1.78 34.71
C ASP A 553 12.89 -1.36 34.06
N MET A 554 13.22 -0.07 34.11
CA MET A 554 14.43 0.45 33.48
C MET A 554 15.68 -0.06 34.20
N LYS A 555 15.64 -0.16 35.54
CA LYS A 555 16.70 -0.79 36.34
C LYS A 555 16.86 -2.29 36.07
N ALA A 556 15.75 -3.01 35.89
CA ALA A 556 15.79 -4.44 35.59
C ALA A 556 16.50 -4.77 34.26
N GLY A 557 16.43 -3.87 33.28
CA GLY A 557 17.13 -4.01 32.01
C GLY A 557 18.58 -3.51 32.01
N ALA A 558 19.06 -2.87 33.09
CA ALA A 558 20.34 -2.16 33.14
C ALA A 558 21.55 -3.07 33.42
N ALA A 559 21.67 -4.17 32.68
CA ALA A 559 22.80 -5.09 32.78
C ALA A 559 23.26 -5.54 31.38
N PRO A 560 24.56 -5.85 31.18
CA PRO A 560 25.06 -6.37 29.91
C PRO A 560 24.28 -7.58 29.39
N PHE A 561 23.87 -8.47 30.30
CA PHE A 561 23.07 -9.67 30.01
C PHE A 561 22.00 -9.87 31.09
N GLU A 562 20.81 -9.32 30.85
CA GLU A 562 19.65 -9.42 31.75
C GLU A 562 19.23 -10.88 32.02
N GLU A 563 19.56 -11.79 31.10
CA GLU A 563 19.26 -13.23 31.20
C GLU A 563 19.90 -13.91 32.41
N LEU A 564 21.04 -13.40 32.91
CA LEU A 564 21.65 -13.89 34.16
C LEU A 564 20.75 -13.66 35.39
N GLN A 565 19.95 -12.59 35.37
CA GLN A 565 18.99 -12.29 36.42
C GLN A 565 17.66 -13.01 36.16
N LEU A 566 17.18 -13.01 34.91
CA LEU A 566 15.94 -13.68 34.52
C LEU A 566 15.98 -15.20 34.78
N ALA A 567 17.13 -15.86 34.56
CA ALA A 567 17.29 -17.29 34.84
C ALA A 567 17.18 -17.66 36.33
N LYS A 568 17.32 -16.68 37.24
CA LYS A 568 17.19 -16.85 38.70
C LYS A 568 15.81 -16.44 39.22
N LYS A 569 14.97 -15.84 38.36
CA LYS A 569 13.65 -15.35 38.75
C LYS A 569 12.64 -16.50 38.72
N ASP A 570 12.02 -16.76 39.86
CA ASP A 570 10.95 -17.75 39.98
C ASP A 570 9.64 -17.25 39.36
N GLY A 571 8.81 -18.18 38.88
CA GLY A 571 7.47 -17.88 38.36
C GLY A 571 7.40 -17.44 36.90
N LEU A 572 8.53 -17.35 36.17
CA LEU A 572 8.51 -17.11 34.73
C LEU A 572 8.13 -18.38 33.96
N THR A 573 7.12 -18.26 33.09
CA THR A 573 6.66 -19.33 32.21
C THR A 573 6.80 -18.93 30.74
N ILE A 574 6.99 -19.93 29.89
CA ILE A 574 6.91 -19.71 28.44
C ILE A 574 5.42 -19.57 28.11
N ASP A 575 5.04 -18.43 27.56
CA ASP A 575 3.65 -18.12 27.22
C ASP A 575 3.21 -18.85 25.95
N ARG A 576 4.09 -18.89 24.94
CA ARG A 576 3.85 -19.54 23.64
C ARG A 576 5.16 -19.73 22.86
N ILE A 577 5.11 -20.56 21.82
CA ILE A 577 6.06 -20.51 20.71
C ILE A 577 5.37 -19.80 19.55
N GLU A 578 5.99 -18.76 19.01
CA GLU A 578 5.48 -18.03 17.85
C GLU A 578 6.59 -17.71 16.84
N PRO A 579 6.27 -17.60 15.54
CA PRO A 579 7.21 -17.13 14.54
C PRO A 579 7.60 -15.66 14.78
N VAL A 580 8.89 -15.39 14.88
CA VAL A 580 9.50 -14.06 15.02
C VAL A 580 10.67 -13.97 14.06
N ASN A 581 10.68 -12.97 13.17
CA ASN A 581 11.73 -12.74 12.17
C ASN A 581 12.02 -13.96 11.27
N GLY A 582 11.00 -14.78 10.98
CA GLY A 582 11.12 -15.97 10.14
C GLY A 582 11.59 -17.24 10.86
N ASN A 583 11.90 -17.17 12.16
CA ASN A 583 12.24 -18.32 12.99
C ASN A 583 11.18 -18.57 14.07
N GLU A 584 11.11 -19.78 14.58
CA GLU A 584 10.26 -20.07 15.74
C GLU A 584 10.97 -19.61 17.01
N ALA A 585 10.26 -18.89 17.87
CA ALA A 585 10.83 -18.37 19.11
C ALA A 585 9.95 -18.68 20.32
N TYR A 586 10.58 -19.03 21.43
CA TYR A 586 9.95 -19.08 22.75
C TYR A 586 9.65 -17.65 23.21
N ALA A 587 8.38 -17.36 23.45
CA ALA A 587 7.91 -16.10 24.03
C ALA A 587 7.77 -16.26 25.55
N ILE A 588 8.61 -15.54 26.32
CA ILE A 588 8.58 -15.54 27.79
C ILE A 588 8.12 -14.17 28.26
N LYS A 589 6.98 -14.13 28.96
CA LYS A 589 6.39 -12.88 29.45
C LYS A 589 6.84 -12.59 30.89
N ASP A 590 7.30 -11.38 31.13
CA ASP A 590 7.61 -10.82 32.44
C ASP A 590 6.97 -9.43 32.58
N GLY A 591 5.82 -9.38 33.27
CA GLY A 591 5.03 -8.15 33.40
C GLY A 591 4.62 -7.58 32.04
N LYS A 592 5.12 -6.37 31.74
CA LYS A 592 4.87 -5.64 30.48
C LYS A 592 5.83 -6.03 29.34
N THR A 593 6.82 -6.88 29.61
CA THR A 593 7.87 -7.25 28.66
C THR A 593 7.69 -8.69 28.19
N THR A 594 7.89 -8.95 26.92
CA THR A 594 7.97 -10.30 26.35
C THR A 594 9.33 -10.47 25.67
N TYR A 595 10.02 -11.55 26.01
CA TYR A 595 11.31 -11.92 25.45
C TYR A 595 11.15 -13.05 24.45
N PHE A 596 11.82 -12.96 23.30
CA PHE A 596 11.74 -13.95 22.23
C PHE A 596 13.11 -14.58 21.98
N TYR A 597 13.20 -15.90 22.20
CA TYR A 597 14.43 -16.67 21.98
C TYR A 597 14.20 -17.74 20.93
N ASP A 598 15.04 -17.75 19.91
CA ASP A 598 15.00 -18.71 18.81
C ASP A 598 15.09 -20.16 19.30
N THR A 599 14.19 -21.02 18.84
CA THR A 599 14.10 -22.41 19.32
C THR A 599 15.27 -23.28 18.85
N LYS A 600 15.99 -22.90 17.79
CA LYS A 600 17.08 -23.67 17.18
C LYS A 600 18.45 -23.19 17.66
N SER A 601 18.73 -21.90 17.54
CA SER A 601 20.00 -21.26 17.87
C SER A 601 20.09 -20.86 19.35
N GLY A 602 18.96 -20.71 20.04
CA GLY A 602 18.89 -20.21 21.42
C GLY A 602 19.15 -18.71 21.54
N LEU A 603 19.40 -17.99 20.45
CA LEU A 603 19.69 -16.55 20.48
C LEU A 603 18.42 -15.73 20.74
N LYS A 604 18.56 -14.61 21.44
CA LYS A 604 17.47 -13.62 21.57
C LYS A 604 17.22 -12.99 20.20
N VAL A 605 16.01 -13.11 19.68
CA VAL A 605 15.64 -12.57 18.35
C VAL A 605 14.80 -11.31 18.45
N ALA A 606 14.06 -11.14 19.55
CA ALA A 606 13.32 -9.92 19.81
C ALA A 606 13.04 -9.73 21.30
N LYS A 607 12.66 -8.50 21.65
CA LYS A 607 12.09 -8.11 22.94
C LYS A 607 10.98 -7.11 22.66
N SER A 608 9.79 -7.31 23.19
CA SER A 608 8.69 -6.36 23.09
C SER A 608 8.29 -5.83 24.46
N LYS A 609 8.01 -4.54 24.59
CA LYS A 609 7.48 -3.93 25.81
C LYS A 609 6.15 -3.23 25.52
N THR A 610 5.16 -3.50 26.36
CA THR A 610 3.83 -2.90 26.29
C THR A 610 3.77 -1.68 27.22
N ALA A 611 3.33 -0.53 26.72
CA ALA A 611 3.15 0.70 27.50
C ALA A 611 1.78 1.34 27.24
N GLU A 612 1.24 2.05 28.21
CA GLU A 612 0.02 2.85 28.03
C GLU A 612 0.42 4.30 27.76
N GLN A 613 -0.03 4.85 26.65
CA GLN A 613 0.21 6.24 26.28
C GLN A 613 -1.09 6.82 25.68
N GLY A 614 -1.59 7.91 26.27
CA GLY A 614 -2.81 8.57 25.79
C GLY A 614 -4.07 7.70 25.86
N GLY A 615 -4.17 6.78 26.83
CA GLY A 615 -5.31 5.86 26.96
C GLY A 615 -5.29 4.68 25.98
N GLN A 616 -4.20 4.47 25.24
CA GLN A 616 -4.02 3.36 24.32
C GLN A 616 -2.77 2.55 24.68
N THR A 617 -2.86 1.23 24.49
CA THR A 617 -1.75 0.30 24.67
C THR A 617 -0.86 0.30 23.42
N ILE A 618 0.42 0.65 23.58
CA ILE A 618 1.45 0.64 22.52
C ILE A 618 2.45 -0.47 22.83
N THR A 619 2.74 -1.32 21.84
CA THR A 619 3.80 -2.32 21.92
C THR A 619 5.02 -1.84 21.15
N GLN A 620 6.14 -1.65 21.85
CA GLN A 620 7.43 -1.33 21.25
C GLN A 620 8.23 -2.63 21.11
N THR A 621 8.65 -2.95 19.89
CA THR A 621 9.44 -4.16 19.61
C THR A 621 10.86 -3.77 19.20
N THR A 622 11.83 -4.45 19.80
CA THR A 622 13.25 -4.42 19.44
C THR A 622 13.64 -5.79 18.89
N ASN A 623 14.07 -5.85 17.63
CA ASN A 623 14.61 -7.05 17.00
C ASN A 623 16.13 -7.06 17.08
N PHE A 624 16.71 -8.25 17.25
CA PHE A 624 18.14 -8.47 17.35
C PHE A 624 18.59 -9.45 16.26
N GLY A 625 19.70 -9.15 15.59
CA GLY A 625 20.27 -9.98 14.55
C GLY A 625 21.76 -9.75 14.34
N ASP A 626 22.33 -10.46 13.36
CA ASP A 626 23.76 -10.42 13.02
C ASP A 626 24.68 -10.60 14.25
N TYR A 627 24.49 -11.70 14.98
CA TYR A 627 25.28 -11.95 16.20
C TYR A 627 26.74 -12.26 15.84
N LYS A 628 27.68 -11.50 16.41
CA LYS A 628 29.14 -11.71 16.24
C LYS A 628 29.83 -11.91 17.58
N GLU A 629 30.85 -12.75 17.58
CA GLU A 629 31.63 -13.05 18.78
C GLU A 629 32.68 -11.96 19.05
N ILE A 630 32.66 -11.42 20.27
CA ILE A 630 33.60 -10.42 20.77
C ILE A 630 34.09 -10.89 22.14
N LYS A 631 35.41 -11.06 22.29
CA LYS A 631 36.06 -11.58 23.51
C LYS A 631 35.36 -12.82 24.11
N GLY A 632 34.95 -13.77 23.26
CA GLY A 632 34.31 -15.02 23.67
C GLY A 632 32.83 -14.91 24.04
N VAL A 633 32.17 -13.79 23.72
CA VAL A 633 30.72 -13.59 23.88
C VAL A 633 30.09 -13.03 22.61
N LYS A 634 28.98 -13.62 22.15
CA LYS A 634 28.21 -13.16 21.00
C LYS A 634 27.27 -12.03 21.39
N VAL A 635 27.29 -10.97 20.58
CA VAL A 635 26.48 -9.76 20.75
C VAL A 635 25.84 -9.39 19.40
N PRO A 636 24.63 -8.79 19.38
CA PRO A 636 23.97 -8.43 18.14
C PRO A 636 24.66 -7.25 17.47
N PHE A 637 24.96 -7.35 16.17
CA PHE A 637 25.46 -6.22 15.36
C PHE A 637 24.35 -5.51 14.56
N ASN A 638 23.14 -6.08 14.56
CA ASN A 638 21.96 -5.44 13.99
C ASN A 638 20.86 -5.34 15.04
N ILE A 639 20.35 -4.12 15.29
CA ILE A 639 19.28 -3.87 16.25
C ILE A 639 18.23 -3.00 15.57
N ILE A 640 17.01 -3.52 15.43
CA ILE A 640 15.90 -2.76 14.82
C ILE A 640 14.90 -2.40 15.92
N GLN A 641 14.67 -1.11 16.16
CA GLN A 641 13.73 -0.62 17.18
C GLN A 641 12.57 0.13 16.54
N ASN A 642 11.35 -0.07 17.05
CA ASN A 642 10.18 0.71 16.63
C ASN A 642 9.75 1.66 17.76
N VAL A 643 10.08 2.94 17.60
CA VAL A 643 9.80 4.03 18.57
C VAL A 643 8.80 5.06 18.02
N GLY A 644 7.91 4.62 17.13
CA GLY A 644 7.02 5.47 16.32
C GLY A 644 7.44 5.58 14.85
N PHE A 645 8.69 5.20 14.57
CA PHE A 645 9.25 4.89 13.24
C PHE A 645 10.33 3.82 13.44
N GLU A 646 10.72 3.15 12.36
CA GLU A 646 11.75 2.12 12.39
C GLU A 646 13.16 2.73 12.48
N LEU A 647 13.94 2.26 13.45
CA LEU A 647 15.35 2.56 13.63
C LEU A 647 16.16 1.29 13.37
N ASP A 648 16.73 1.16 12.17
CA ASP A 648 17.66 0.08 11.83
C ASP A 648 19.09 0.49 12.24
N ILE A 649 19.52 0.04 13.42
CA ILE A 649 20.81 0.40 14.01
C ILE A 649 21.85 -0.65 13.62
N LYS A 650 22.83 -0.22 12.84
CA LYS A 650 24.03 -1.01 12.51
C LYS A 650 25.13 -0.71 13.51
N ILE A 651 25.49 -1.72 14.30
CA ILE A 651 26.61 -1.62 15.25
C ILE A 651 27.91 -1.76 14.47
N SER A 652 28.80 -0.80 14.65
CA SER A 652 30.13 -0.79 14.04
C SER A 652 31.19 -1.35 14.99
N GLU A 653 31.02 -1.16 16.30
CA GLU A 653 32.01 -1.53 17.30
C GLU A 653 31.36 -1.96 18.61
N VAL A 654 31.91 -3.01 19.23
CA VAL A 654 31.56 -3.44 20.59
C VAL A 654 32.83 -3.62 21.42
N LYS A 655 32.85 -3.04 22.61
CA LYS A 655 33.94 -3.15 23.58
C LYS A 655 33.44 -3.80 24.86
N ILE A 656 34.17 -4.82 25.32
CA ILE A 656 33.87 -5.57 26.55
C ILE A 656 34.97 -5.29 27.57
N ASN A 657 34.57 -4.91 28.78
CA ASN A 657 35.45 -4.54 29.91
C ASN A 657 36.34 -3.30 29.65
N GLU A 658 35.93 -2.45 28.71
CA GLU A 658 36.64 -1.25 28.25
C GLU A 658 35.64 -0.12 27.97
N ASP A 659 36.11 1.13 27.90
CA ASP A 659 35.35 2.32 27.48
C ASP A 659 34.04 2.62 28.21
N VAL A 660 33.93 2.17 29.47
CA VAL A 660 32.82 2.48 30.38
C VAL A 660 33.39 2.98 31.70
N THR A 661 32.98 4.19 32.09
CA THR A 661 33.38 4.87 33.32
C THR A 661 32.15 5.40 34.06
N ASP A 662 32.27 5.68 35.37
CA ASP A 662 31.14 6.22 36.13
C ASP A 662 30.61 7.57 35.58
N LYS A 663 31.44 8.34 34.86
CA LYS A 663 31.03 9.60 34.23
C LYS A 663 30.05 9.41 33.08
N ASP A 664 30.03 8.23 32.45
CA ASP A 664 29.13 7.94 31.34
C ASP A 664 27.65 7.86 31.78
N PHE A 665 27.40 7.69 33.08
CA PHE A 665 26.07 7.48 33.67
C PHE A 665 25.52 8.69 34.44
N LEU A 666 26.14 9.86 34.28
CA LEU A 666 25.70 11.09 34.95
C LEU A 666 24.53 11.78 34.24
#